data_AF-A0AAD9I6F0-F1
#
_entry.id   AF-A0AAD9I6F0-F1
#
_cell.length_a   1.000
_cell.length_b   1.000
_cell.length_c   1.000
_cell.angle_alpha   90.00
_cell.angle_beta   90.00
_cell.angle_gamma   90.00
#
_symmetry.space_group_name_H-M   'P 1'
#
loop_
_entity.id
_entity.type
_entity.pdbx_description
1 polymer ?
#
loop_
_entity_poly.entity_id
_entity_poly.type
_entity_poly.pdbx_seq_one_letter_code
_entity_poly.pdbx_strand_id
1 'polypeptide(L)'
;MAPPTTKKRSNGAVAVASDKKTTDSEHQNKRPRLEEKTDRSRWRCKDDESRLTWHYLADEESAKEWPQSYADKWYLGLPTGLPELPPAKRPLDAVCNGLSFFEKLQLPSGCWGCEYGGPMFLLPGIIIAWYVTNTPVPSAYATEIKNYLFARANTDDGGWGLHIEGESTVLGTALNYIVLRLVGVDADHPKMVKARATLHKLGGATHAPHWAKFWMAVLGVVDWDIVNPCPPELWLLPDWVPFHPWRWWVHIRYVYLPMGYLYSKKWSSRDTDTIRSLRKELFTEDWATINWDAHRNSICPKDNYHPKTWLLNCLNWVLVNVWNRYLRTKSLAQKAEDWTMKLIDMEDANTDYADLATVNGPMNLICCYVRDGPDSYSVRRHRERLMESFWMSKEGLLYNGTNGVQTWDTAFAVQAVMDAGLTEEPRWRSMLLKALEFLDNHQIREDIHDEKPHYRQRRKGAWAFSNKDQGYAVSDCVSEALKAVIILQSTPGFPTLIDDQRIFDAIDTLLTYQNPSGACSSYEPPRAGEWMEMLNAAEVFGKIMVEYEYPECTTAVVTALSLFKKHWPDYRTAEIEKFVDRAVKWIKTVQCPHGGWYGSWAICFTYATQFALESLASVGETYANSSHSRRGCEFLLSKQRDDGGWSEHYKACETGEWHEHPSGSQVVMTAWALIGLMNADYPHVEPIRKGIKLIMERQQPNGEWLQEAIEGVFNKSCMISFPNYKFTFVLKALGMFSQRYPEETVFPKVQSASMSEGQRGLEAIRARKLDEGIKLLDKALEQSNSPTWLLARAKAHYMLKNHDLALEDAEAAYHSAIERGSGNSRKLMIEAQYRRACCLFQYRRYADADCCAKWAMLLAEGRPATEDDGVERNVDEEGNYKATAEDVKADTSNRPNGHEKDGQDRSSAAASLALAGGSKTSTGYATDWTMAHIWRSHCVRELEKLPAGDAGRKVGVTKIPPKRAQRKVKTTRSNSAGSSADSDHSTEAMTGVVSARDVKVIEKRITREDGPVPEDKLKLRADFYQSAQNVTISFFAKDIKKDTLTVKFATNKVLIKPIPRENAPYLEAEESESASTILLSQSIDPAGSRFTVTPRKLELSLKKAVPEKWTSWGKEEIGDHFGEDREQTAAHPAEEAPKPTVPIAKAPAYPTSSKSGPKDWEKLASSEADDEDQDVNAFFKNLYKGSTDEQRRAMMKSFTESNGTALSTDWSDVGKRKVETQPPEGVEAKKW
;
A
#
# COMPACT_ATOMS: atom_id res chain seq x y z
N MET A 1 -59.75 -30.08 14.54
CA MET A 1 -58.84 -30.89 15.38
C MET A 1 -58.12 -29.93 16.32
N ALA A 2 -58.20 -30.17 17.62
CA ALA A 2 -57.63 -29.29 18.64
C ALA A 2 -56.09 -29.24 18.55
N PRO A 3 -55.46 -28.07 18.72
CA PRO A 3 -54.00 -27.95 18.80
C PRO A 3 -53.50 -28.21 20.24
N PRO A 4 -52.29 -28.79 20.41
CA PRO A 4 -51.69 -28.98 21.71
C PRO A 4 -51.00 -27.70 22.21
N THR A 5 -51.00 -27.56 23.53
CA THR A 5 -50.56 -26.44 24.35
C THR A 5 -49.04 -26.26 24.37
N THR A 6 -48.56 -25.09 23.95
CA THR A 6 -47.16 -24.66 24.11
C THR A 6 -46.95 -23.86 25.39
N LYS A 7 -45.95 -24.27 26.18
CA LYS A 7 -45.44 -23.62 27.38
C LYS A 7 -44.89 -22.21 27.07
N LYS A 8 -45.28 -21.24 27.90
CA LYS A 8 -44.76 -19.86 27.95
C LYS A 8 -43.24 -19.85 28.20
N ARG A 9 -42.47 -19.23 27.30
CA ARG A 9 -41.21 -18.54 27.63
C ARG A 9 -41.50 -17.04 27.72
N SER A 10 -41.05 -16.43 28.80
CA SER A 10 -41.22 -15.01 29.11
C SER A 10 -40.30 -14.15 28.24
N ASN A 11 -40.89 -13.36 27.34
CA ASN A 11 -40.20 -12.24 26.68
C ASN A 11 -40.23 -11.03 27.62
N GLY A 12 -39.07 -10.61 28.10
CA GLY A 12 -38.86 -9.28 28.66
C GLY A 12 -38.74 -8.29 27.51
N ALA A 13 -39.85 -7.68 27.12
CA ALA A 13 -39.86 -6.50 26.28
C ALA A 13 -39.54 -5.29 27.18
N VAL A 14 -38.42 -4.62 26.93
CA VAL A 14 -38.12 -3.32 27.55
C VAL A 14 -39.10 -2.30 26.96
N ALA A 15 -39.92 -1.73 27.83
CA ALA A 15 -40.98 -0.80 27.49
C ALA A 15 -40.42 0.54 27.00
N VAL A 16 -40.77 0.93 25.78
CA VAL A 16 -40.70 2.33 25.34
C VAL A 16 -41.86 3.06 26.01
N ALA A 17 -41.54 4.00 26.90
CA ALA A 17 -42.53 4.78 27.62
C ALA A 17 -43.39 5.62 26.64
N SER A 18 -44.69 5.34 26.63
CA SER A 18 -45.70 6.07 25.88
C SER A 18 -46.11 7.33 26.64
N ASP A 19 -45.84 8.51 26.10
CA ASP A 19 -46.45 9.75 26.60
C ASP A 19 -47.65 10.17 25.74
N LYS A 20 -48.70 10.63 26.45
CA LYS A 20 -50.06 10.81 25.97
C LYS A 20 -50.25 12.01 25.03
N LYS A 21 -51.15 11.79 24.05
CA LYS A 21 -51.87 12.74 23.20
C LYS A 21 -51.89 14.20 23.67
N THR A 22 -51.26 15.07 22.88
CA THR A 22 -51.67 16.46 22.65
C THR A 22 -51.59 16.77 21.15
N THR A 23 -52.48 17.64 20.72
CA THR A 23 -52.96 17.90 19.36
C THR A 23 -52.01 18.74 18.48
N ASP A 24 -51.76 18.26 17.25
CA ASP A 24 -51.54 18.97 15.96
C ASP A 24 -50.66 20.25 15.85
N SER A 25 -49.71 20.46 16.75
CA SER A 25 -48.53 21.30 16.46
C SER A 25 -47.32 20.75 17.23
N GLU A 26 -46.14 20.66 16.59
CA GLU A 26 -44.83 20.24 17.15
C GLU A 26 -44.29 18.81 16.88
N HIS A 27 -44.31 18.33 15.63
CA HIS A 27 -43.31 17.33 15.20
C HIS A 27 -42.13 18.01 14.46
N GLN A 28 -41.46 18.96 15.11
CA GLN A 28 -40.09 19.30 14.74
C GLN A 28 -39.17 18.28 15.45
N ASN A 29 -38.33 17.57 14.70
CA ASN A 29 -37.24 16.76 15.27
C ASN A 29 -36.43 17.64 16.22
N LYS A 30 -36.63 17.50 17.53
CA LYS A 30 -35.82 18.20 18.53
C LYS A 30 -34.35 17.85 18.26
N ARG A 31 -33.51 18.88 18.10
CA ARG A 31 -32.08 18.68 17.82
C ARG A 31 -31.47 17.75 18.89
N PRO A 32 -30.72 16.70 18.50
CA PRO A 32 -30.05 15.84 19.47
C PRO A 32 -29.12 16.66 20.37
N ARG A 33 -29.03 16.28 21.63
CA ARG A 33 -28.06 16.89 22.55
C ARG A 33 -26.69 16.31 22.24
N LEU A 34 -25.74 17.16 21.85
CA LEU A 34 -24.36 16.75 21.60
C LEU A 34 -23.51 16.92 22.86
N GLU A 35 -22.77 15.89 23.20
CA GLU A 35 -21.72 15.92 24.22
C GLU A 35 -20.35 15.96 23.53
N GLU A 36 -19.27 16.15 24.29
CA GLU A 36 -17.92 16.08 23.72
C GLU A 36 -17.61 14.64 23.30
N LYS A 37 -17.82 13.67 24.20
CA LYS A 37 -17.70 12.23 24.00
C LYS A 37 -18.72 11.50 24.85
N THR A 38 -19.17 10.34 24.41
CA THR A 38 -19.92 9.41 25.26
C THR A 38 -18.99 8.60 26.15
N ASP A 39 -19.52 8.03 27.24
CA ASP A 39 -18.79 7.07 28.05
C ASP A 39 -18.69 5.73 27.29
N ARG A 40 -17.50 5.44 26.75
CA ARG A 40 -17.24 4.22 25.98
C ARG A 40 -17.50 2.94 26.77
N SER A 41 -17.41 2.96 28.10
CA SER A 41 -17.70 1.78 28.92
C SER A 41 -19.19 1.38 28.91
N ARG A 42 -20.07 2.23 28.36
CA ARG A 42 -21.53 2.01 28.26
C ARG A 42 -22.00 1.50 26.89
N TRP A 43 -21.12 1.40 25.90
CA TRP A 43 -21.47 0.82 24.61
C TRP A 43 -21.38 -0.71 24.61
N ARG A 44 -22.32 -1.37 23.95
CA ARG A 44 -22.37 -2.83 23.75
C ARG A 44 -22.69 -3.19 22.31
N CYS A 45 -21.96 -4.14 21.74
CA CYS A 45 -22.34 -4.79 20.50
C CYS A 45 -23.23 -6.00 20.85
N LYS A 46 -24.52 -5.93 20.49
CA LYS A 46 -25.42 -7.08 20.54
C LYS A 46 -25.13 -7.97 19.34
N ASP A 47 -24.89 -9.24 19.60
CA ASP A 47 -24.93 -10.31 18.60
C ASP A 47 -26.26 -11.05 18.72
N ASP A 48 -27.14 -10.84 17.74
CA ASP A 48 -28.45 -11.49 17.64
C ASP A 48 -28.47 -12.40 16.41
N GLU A 49 -27.91 -13.60 16.56
CA GLU A 49 -27.69 -14.55 15.45
C GLU A 49 -26.94 -13.90 14.27
N SER A 50 -25.82 -13.23 14.55
CA SER A 50 -24.96 -12.46 13.62
C SER A 50 -25.47 -11.10 13.17
N ARG A 51 -26.69 -10.71 13.56
CA ARG A 51 -27.19 -9.34 13.38
C ARG A 51 -26.53 -8.46 14.45
N LEU A 52 -25.50 -7.71 14.05
CA LEU A 52 -24.67 -6.93 14.96
C LEU A 52 -25.24 -5.52 15.12
N THR A 53 -25.62 -5.12 16.34
CA THR A 53 -26.15 -3.77 16.60
C THR A 53 -25.50 -3.15 17.84
N TRP A 54 -25.21 -1.85 17.79
CA TRP A 54 -24.56 -1.14 18.89
C TRP A 54 -25.56 -0.42 19.81
N HIS A 55 -25.42 -0.56 21.12
CA HIS A 55 -26.36 0.00 22.09
C HIS A 55 -25.61 0.83 23.13
N TYR A 56 -26.11 2.04 23.42
CA TYR A 56 -25.60 2.88 24.50
C TYR A 56 -26.49 2.73 25.74
N LEU A 57 -25.94 2.24 26.84
CA LEU A 57 -26.68 2.00 28.08
C LEU A 57 -26.80 3.31 28.89
N ALA A 58 -28.03 3.70 29.22
CA ALA A 58 -28.31 5.01 29.82
C ALA A 58 -27.87 5.12 31.29
N ASP A 59 -27.90 4.02 32.04
CA ASP A 59 -27.65 3.98 33.48
C ASP A 59 -26.66 2.86 33.87
N GLU A 60 -26.16 2.96 35.10
CA GLU A 60 -25.14 2.06 35.63
C GLU A 60 -25.69 0.65 35.97
N GLU A 61 -26.99 0.53 36.24
CA GLU A 61 -27.64 -0.75 36.55
C GLU A 61 -27.68 -1.61 35.27
N SER A 62 -28.15 -1.04 34.17
CA SER A 62 -28.11 -1.66 32.85
C SER A 62 -26.69 -2.08 32.44
N ALA A 63 -25.68 -1.23 32.73
CA ALA A 63 -24.28 -1.54 32.43
C ALA A 63 -23.69 -2.68 33.27
N LYS A 64 -24.23 -2.92 34.48
CA LYS A 64 -23.89 -4.06 35.34
C LYS A 64 -24.57 -5.34 34.86
N GLU A 65 -25.82 -5.26 34.41
CA GLU A 65 -26.58 -6.41 33.89
C GLU A 65 -26.02 -6.94 32.57
N TRP A 66 -25.55 -6.04 31.69
CA TRP A 66 -24.87 -6.40 30.45
C TRP A 66 -23.42 -5.89 30.50
N PRO A 67 -22.45 -6.68 31.00
CA PRO A 67 -21.04 -6.27 31.04
C PRO A 67 -20.39 -6.28 29.64
N GLN A 68 -19.33 -5.48 29.44
CA GLN A 68 -18.56 -5.49 28.20
C GLN A 68 -17.78 -6.80 28.03
N SER A 69 -17.90 -7.40 26.84
CA SER A 69 -17.04 -8.48 26.38
C SER A 69 -15.63 -7.97 26.03
N TYR A 70 -14.69 -8.89 25.78
CA TYR A 70 -13.37 -8.54 25.23
C TYR A 70 -13.49 -7.89 23.86
N ALA A 71 -14.40 -8.41 23.01
CA ALA A 71 -14.70 -7.85 21.70
C ALA A 71 -15.19 -6.41 21.80
N ASP A 72 -16.18 -6.12 22.67
CA ASP A 72 -16.67 -4.75 22.91
C ASP A 72 -15.51 -3.80 23.24
N LYS A 73 -14.67 -4.18 24.21
CA LYS A 73 -13.54 -3.36 24.63
C LYS A 73 -12.56 -3.13 23.48
N TRP A 74 -12.23 -4.17 22.72
CA TRP A 74 -11.30 -4.07 21.60
C TRP A 74 -11.81 -3.14 20.50
N TYR A 75 -13.07 -3.31 20.05
CA TYR A 75 -13.68 -2.46 19.03
C TYR A 75 -13.71 -0.98 19.46
N LEU A 76 -13.93 -0.71 20.75
CA LEU A 76 -13.99 0.64 21.32
C LEU A 76 -12.60 1.25 21.63
N GLY A 77 -11.52 0.49 21.44
CA GLY A 77 -10.16 0.89 21.80
C GLY A 77 -9.94 1.01 23.30
N LEU A 78 -10.69 0.26 24.11
CA LEU A 78 -10.52 0.17 25.55
C LEU A 78 -9.53 -0.94 25.92
N PRO A 79 -8.81 -0.83 27.05
CA PRO A 79 -7.96 -1.91 27.54
C PRO A 79 -8.76 -3.20 27.71
N THR A 80 -8.37 -4.25 26.99
CA THR A 80 -9.04 -5.56 27.08
C THR A 80 -8.75 -6.25 28.42
N GLY A 81 -7.60 -5.96 29.04
CA GLY A 81 -7.13 -6.62 30.26
C GLY A 81 -6.59 -8.03 30.02
N LEU A 82 -6.37 -8.41 28.77
CA LEU A 82 -5.74 -9.68 28.41
C LEU A 82 -4.26 -9.68 28.84
N PRO A 83 -3.72 -10.82 29.31
CA PRO A 83 -2.33 -10.92 29.75
C PRO A 83 -1.36 -10.79 28.58
N GLU A 84 -0.14 -10.35 28.88
CA GLU A 84 0.97 -10.47 27.92
C GLU A 84 1.31 -11.95 27.68
N LEU A 85 1.59 -12.28 26.42
CA LEU A 85 1.97 -13.60 25.97
C LEU A 85 3.50 -13.69 25.82
N PRO A 86 4.10 -14.90 25.94
CA PRO A 86 5.52 -15.08 25.70
C PRO A 86 5.92 -14.60 24.30
N PRO A 87 7.03 -13.85 24.14
CA PRO A 87 7.51 -13.45 22.82
C PRO A 87 7.70 -14.66 21.89
N ALA A 88 7.13 -14.58 20.69
CA ALA A 88 7.20 -15.67 19.71
C ALA A 88 8.65 -15.87 19.24
N LYS A 89 9.15 -17.11 19.34
CA LYS A 89 10.50 -17.47 18.86
C LYS A 89 10.45 -18.17 17.50
N ARG A 90 9.35 -18.86 17.24
CA ARG A 90 9.06 -19.54 15.97
C ARG A 90 7.77 -18.98 15.36
N PRO A 91 7.58 -19.07 14.04
CA PRO A 91 6.35 -18.60 13.40
C PRO A 91 5.09 -19.25 13.97
N LEU A 92 5.12 -20.55 14.30
CA LEU A 92 3.98 -21.22 14.94
C LEU A 92 3.66 -20.68 16.35
N ASP A 93 4.68 -20.23 17.10
CA ASP A 93 4.45 -19.57 18.39
C ASP A 93 3.68 -18.24 18.17
N ALA A 94 4.04 -17.50 17.11
CA ALA A 94 3.32 -16.27 16.73
C ALA A 94 1.89 -16.57 16.28
N VAL A 95 1.65 -17.67 15.55
CA VAL A 95 0.30 -18.13 15.21
C VAL A 95 -0.51 -18.42 16.48
N CYS A 96 0.04 -19.20 17.41
CA CYS A 96 -0.64 -19.53 18.66
C CYS A 96 -0.93 -18.29 19.52
N ASN A 97 -0.01 -17.33 19.55
CA ASN A 97 -0.22 -16.05 20.23
C ASN A 97 -1.36 -15.25 19.57
N GLY A 98 -1.35 -15.13 18.25
CA GLY A 98 -2.39 -14.42 17.51
C GLY A 98 -3.76 -15.08 17.63
N LEU A 99 -3.84 -16.41 17.58
CA LEU A 99 -5.08 -17.15 17.83
C LEU A 99 -5.58 -17.00 19.26
N SER A 100 -4.67 -16.98 20.26
CA SER A 100 -5.03 -16.77 21.66
C SER A 100 -5.69 -15.41 21.90
N PHE A 101 -5.31 -14.40 21.12
CA PHE A 101 -5.97 -13.09 21.10
C PHE A 101 -7.28 -13.13 20.30
N PHE A 102 -7.21 -13.62 19.06
CA PHE A 102 -8.31 -13.55 18.10
C PHE A 102 -9.53 -14.39 18.52
N GLU A 103 -9.33 -15.51 19.23
CA GLU A 103 -10.43 -16.30 19.80
C GLU A 103 -11.27 -15.50 20.82
N LYS A 104 -10.69 -14.48 21.48
CA LYS A 104 -11.40 -13.65 22.46
C LYS A 104 -12.33 -12.64 21.79
N LEU A 105 -12.16 -12.45 20.48
CA LEU A 105 -12.98 -11.57 19.66
C LEU A 105 -14.13 -12.32 18.97
N GLN A 106 -14.15 -13.67 19.04
CA GLN A 106 -15.26 -14.46 18.49
C GLN A 106 -16.55 -14.15 19.26
N LEU A 107 -17.60 -13.81 18.52
CA LEU A 107 -18.90 -13.43 19.06
C LEU A 107 -19.74 -14.68 19.42
N PRO A 108 -20.80 -14.54 20.24
CA PRO A 108 -21.64 -15.66 20.67
C PRO A 108 -22.19 -16.55 19.55
N SER A 109 -22.54 -15.96 18.40
CA SER A 109 -23.02 -16.67 17.20
C SER A 109 -21.95 -17.53 16.52
N GLY A 110 -20.68 -17.36 16.87
CA GLY A 110 -19.55 -18.09 16.30
C GLY A 110 -18.78 -17.34 15.21
N CYS A 111 -19.26 -16.16 14.78
CA CYS A 111 -18.56 -15.30 13.82
C CYS A 111 -17.61 -14.30 14.49
N TRP A 112 -16.88 -13.54 13.68
CA TRP A 112 -16.11 -12.37 14.11
C TRP A 112 -16.76 -11.09 13.60
N GLY A 113 -16.86 -10.08 14.48
CA GLY A 113 -17.30 -8.74 14.10
C GLY A 113 -16.19 -7.98 13.38
N CYS A 114 -16.57 -7.00 12.57
CA CYS A 114 -15.63 -6.27 11.74
C CYS A 114 -16.06 -4.81 11.53
N GLU A 115 -15.13 -3.89 11.72
CA GLU A 115 -15.27 -2.51 11.26
C GLU A 115 -15.13 -2.48 9.74
N TYR A 116 -16.26 -2.51 9.04
CA TYR A 116 -16.32 -2.57 7.57
C TYR A 116 -16.66 -1.20 6.97
N GLY A 117 -16.08 -0.14 7.54
CA GLY A 117 -16.20 1.24 7.11
C GLY A 117 -15.14 1.63 6.07
N GLY A 118 -15.07 2.91 5.75
CA GLY A 118 -14.08 3.46 4.82
C GLY A 118 -14.70 4.45 3.83
N PRO A 119 -15.77 4.08 3.11
CA PRO A 119 -16.46 5.01 2.23
C PRO A 119 -17.16 6.14 3.00
N MET A 120 -16.94 7.39 2.59
CA MET A 120 -17.38 8.59 3.30
C MET A 120 -18.72 9.15 2.78
N PHE A 121 -19.47 8.37 2.02
CA PHE A 121 -20.81 8.72 1.51
C PHE A 121 -21.94 7.84 2.05
N LEU A 122 -21.61 6.80 2.85
CA LEU A 122 -22.59 5.86 3.40
C LEU A 122 -23.35 6.46 4.59
N LEU A 123 -22.62 7.00 5.57
CA LEU A 123 -23.20 7.67 6.72
C LEU A 123 -24.11 8.86 6.31
N PRO A 124 -23.75 9.68 5.31
CA PRO A 124 -24.68 10.64 4.72
C PRO A 124 -26.01 10.06 4.23
N GLY A 125 -25.99 8.93 3.51
CA GLY A 125 -27.22 8.33 2.99
C GLY A 125 -28.21 7.97 4.10
N ILE A 126 -27.75 7.25 5.14
CA ILE A 126 -28.62 6.84 6.24
C ILE A 126 -29.08 8.01 7.11
N ILE A 127 -28.23 9.01 7.40
CA ILE A 127 -28.63 10.15 8.24
C ILE A 127 -29.57 11.09 7.49
N ILE A 128 -29.38 11.30 6.19
CA ILE A 128 -30.36 12.02 5.37
C ILE A 128 -31.67 11.25 5.34
N ALA A 129 -31.65 9.93 5.08
CA ALA A 129 -32.85 9.10 5.09
C ALA A 129 -33.60 9.17 6.43
N TRP A 130 -32.90 9.08 7.55
CA TRP A 130 -33.51 9.23 8.87
C TRP A 130 -34.10 10.61 9.08
N TYR A 131 -33.39 11.67 8.69
CA TYR A 131 -33.89 13.03 8.82
C TYR A 131 -35.18 13.25 8.02
N VAL A 132 -35.19 12.86 6.73
CA VAL A 132 -36.33 13.13 5.85
C VAL A 132 -37.54 12.23 6.13
N THR A 133 -37.33 11.08 6.78
CA THR A 133 -38.40 10.17 7.23
C THR A 133 -38.81 10.41 8.69
N ASN A 134 -38.34 11.48 9.32
CA ASN A 134 -38.59 11.81 10.72
C ASN A 134 -38.22 10.68 11.70
N THR A 135 -37.16 9.92 11.39
CA THR A 135 -36.58 8.91 12.28
C THR A 135 -35.65 9.62 13.28
N PRO A 136 -35.89 9.52 14.60
CA PRO A 136 -35.06 10.18 15.60
C PRO A 136 -33.63 9.64 15.62
N VAL A 137 -32.64 10.52 15.74
CA VAL A 137 -31.24 10.14 15.98
C VAL A 137 -30.97 10.20 17.49
N PRO A 138 -30.65 9.09 18.16
CA PRO A 138 -30.32 9.11 19.58
C PRO A 138 -29.13 10.05 19.87
N SER A 139 -29.15 10.76 21.00
CA SER A 139 -28.08 11.73 21.36
C SER A 139 -26.68 11.10 21.43
N ALA A 140 -26.58 9.85 21.90
CA ALA A 140 -25.31 9.11 21.93
C ALA A 140 -24.80 8.80 20.52
N TYR A 141 -25.69 8.40 19.61
CA TYR A 141 -25.38 8.19 18.20
C TYR A 141 -24.95 9.50 17.53
N ALA A 142 -25.72 10.57 17.70
CA ALA A 142 -25.39 11.89 17.17
C ALA A 142 -24.01 12.38 17.64
N THR A 143 -23.70 12.19 18.91
CA THR A 143 -22.39 12.52 19.50
C THR A 143 -21.25 11.72 18.87
N GLU A 144 -21.42 10.41 18.70
CA GLU A 144 -20.35 9.57 18.17
C GLU A 144 -20.22 9.62 16.65
N ILE A 145 -21.30 9.94 15.91
CA ILE A 145 -21.23 10.30 14.48
C ILE A 145 -20.40 11.57 14.30
N LYS A 146 -20.68 12.60 15.11
CA LYS A 146 -19.88 13.83 15.12
C LYS A 146 -18.42 13.51 15.41
N ASN A 147 -18.12 12.67 16.40
CA ASN A 147 -16.74 12.30 16.75
C ASN A 147 -16.03 11.59 15.61
N TYR A 148 -16.68 10.62 14.97
CA TYR A 148 -16.11 9.89 13.83
C TYR A 148 -15.77 10.83 12.68
N LEU A 149 -16.72 11.66 12.25
CA LEU A 149 -16.49 12.62 11.17
C LEU A 149 -15.40 13.64 11.54
N PHE A 150 -15.38 14.12 12.78
CA PHE A 150 -14.33 15.02 13.25
C PHE A 150 -12.94 14.38 13.34
N ALA A 151 -12.85 13.07 13.58
CA ALA A 151 -11.61 12.31 13.57
C ALA A 151 -11.11 12.05 12.14
N ARG A 152 -12.03 11.91 11.18
CA ARG A 152 -11.74 11.65 9.76
C ARG A 152 -11.65 12.91 8.88
N ALA A 153 -11.88 14.09 9.46
CA ALA A 153 -11.66 15.34 8.75
C ALA A 153 -10.17 15.49 8.41
N ASN A 154 -9.87 15.86 7.17
CA ASN A 154 -8.50 16.12 6.75
C ASN A 154 -7.86 17.17 7.68
N THR A 155 -6.66 16.89 8.18
CA THR A 155 -6.01 17.75 9.18
C THR A 155 -5.69 19.14 8.63
N ASP A 156 -5.39 19.23 7.34
CA ASP A 156 -4.85 20.42 6.70
C ASP A 156 -5.95 21.34 6.20
N ASP A 157 -6.99 20.79 5.55
CA ASP A 157 -8.09 21.57 4.97
C ASP A 157 -9.46 21.33 5.63
N GLY A 158 -9.60 20.37 6.54
CA GLY A 158 -10.85 20.12 7.26
C GLY A 158 -11.98 19.50 6.43
N GLY A 159 -11.74 19.14 5.17
CA GLY A 159 -12.70 18.45 4.31
C GLY A 159 -12.69 16.92 4.47
N TRP A 160 -13.44 16.25 3.60
CA TRP A 160 -13.48 14.79 3.51
C TRP A 160 -13.47 14.35 2.04
N GLY A 161 -12.85 13.21 1.78
CA GLY A 161 -12.80 12.59 0.45
C GLY A 161 -13.93 11.59 0.18
N LEU A 162 -13.77 10.80 -0.88
CA LEU A 162 -14.67 9.68 -1.21
C LEU A 162 -14.60 8.55 -0.17
N HIS A 163 -13.43 8.35 0.44
CA HIS A 163 -13.14 7.36 1.47
C HIS A 163 -12.13 7.93 2.50
N ILE A 164 -11.89 7.23 3.61
CA ILE A 164 -11.07 7.72 4.74
C ILE A 164 -9.59 7.99 4.44
N GLU A 165 -9.05 7.47 3.33
CA GLU A 165 -7.68 7.74 2.87
C GLU A 165 -7.63 8.71 1.67
N GLY A 166 -8.79 9.19 1.23
CA GLY A 166 -8.93 10.05 0.06
C GLY A 166 -8.67 11.51 0.39
N GLU A 167 -8.23 12.27 -0.61
CA GLU A 167 -8.18 13.73 -0.52
C GLU A 167 -9.57 14.35 -0.40
N SER A 168 -9.67 15.55 0.17
CA SER A 168 -10.93 16.29 0.26
C SER A 168 -11.55 16.54 -1.12
N THR A 169 -12.81 16.13 -1.28
CA THR A 169 -13.62 16.31 -2.50
C THR A 169 -14.94 17.02 -2.20
N VAL A 170 -15.68 17.44 -3.24
CA VAL A 170 -16.99 18.08 -3.06
C VAL A 170 -18.00 17.08 -2.52
N LEU A 171 -18.02 15.83 -3.03
CA LEU A 171 -18.93 14.79 -2.52
C LEU A 171 -18.70 14.53 -1.04
N GLY A 172 -17.46 14.23 -0.65
CA GLY A 172 -17.13 13.92 0.74
C GLY A 172 -17.39 15.10 1.65
N THR A 173 -16.93 16.30 1.26
CA THR A 173 -17.03 17.48 2.12
C THR A 173 -18.47 17.96 2.26
N ALA A 174 -19.25 18.07 1.18
CA ALA A 174 -20.63 18.54 1.25
C ALA A 174 -21.52 17.59 2.06
N LEU A 175 -21.44 16.28 1.78
CA LEU A 175 -22.32 15.31 2.43
C LEU A 175 -22.00 15.14 3.92
N ASN A 176 -20.72 15.09 4.31
CA ASN A 176 -20.37 14.98 5.73
C ASN A 176 -20.61 16.29 6.49
N TYR A 177 -20.46 17.45 5.85
CA TYR A 177 -20.89 18.72 6.42
C TYR A 177 -22.40 18.73 6.69
N ILE A 178 -23.22 18.26 5.73
CA ILE A 178 -24.67 18.11 5.91
C ILE A 178 -24.96 17.22 7.12
N VAL A 179 -24.34 16.03 7.22
CA VAL A 179 -24.54 15.11 8.36
C VAL A 179 -24.27 15.82 9.68
N LEU A 180 -23.15 16.53 9.80
CA LEU A 180 -22.79 17.26 11.02
C LEU A 180 -23.86 18.30 11.39
N ARG A 181 -24.43 19.02 10.42
CA ARG A 181 -25.54 19.95 10.65
C ARG A 181 -26.83 19.24 11.06
N LEU A 182 -27.15 18.09 10.45
CA LEU A 182 -28.35 17.31 10.76
C LEU A 182 -28.29 16.69 12.17
N VAL A 183 -27.12 16.24 12.62
CA VAL A 183 -26.93 15.71 13.99
C VAL A 183 -26.79 16.79 15.07
N GLY A 184 -26.71 18.07 14.67
CA GLY A 184 -26.83 19.22 15.57
C GLY A 184 -25.56 20.05 15.80
N VAL A 185 -24.48 19.83 15.04
CA VAL A 185 -23.25 20.64 15.14
C VAL A 185 -23.49 22.03 14.58
N ASP A 186 -23.07 23.07 15.30
CA ASP A 186 -23.25 24.46 14.87
C ASP A 186 -22.42 24.83 13.62
N ALA A 187 -22.97 25.67 12.74
CA ALA A 187 -22.30 26.09 11.50
C ALA A 187 -21.03 26.91 11.77
N ASP A 188 -20.96 27.59 12.92
CA ASP A 188 -19.83 28.43 13.32
C ASP A 188 -18.80 27.67 14.16
N HIS A 189 -19.01 26.38 14.39
CA HIS A 189 -17.99 25.53 15.00
C HIS A 189 -16.69 25.60 14.16
N PRO A 190 -15.48 25.73 14.75
CA PRO A 190 -14.24 25.96 13.99
C PRO A 190 -13.97 24.93 12.90
N LYS A 191 -14.26 23.64 13.15
CA LYS A 191 -14.15 22.58 12.14
C LYS A 191 -15.15 22.74 10.99
N MET A 192 -16.36 23.24 11.27
CA MET A 192 -17.40 23.47 10.25
C MET A 192 -17.04 24.67 9.37
N VAL A 193 -16.52 25.75 9.96
CA VAL A 193 -16.01 26.91 9.20
C VAL A 193 -14.91 26.48 8.23
N LYS A 194 -13.95 25.67 8.71
CA LYS A 194 -12.86 25.14 7.89
C LYS A 194 -13.37 24.24 6.75
N ALA A 195 -14.25 23.29 7.06
CA ALA A 195 -14.88 22.42 6.07
C ALA A 195 -15.67 23.20 5.01
N ARG A 196 -16.45 24.21 5.42
CA ARG A 196 -17.22 25.08 4.51
C ARG A 196 -16.30 25.89 3.60
N ALA A 197 -15.21 26.44 4.14
CA ALA A 197 -14.21 27.15 3.35
C ALA A 197 -13.56 26.24 2.30
N THR A 198 -13.26 24.99 2.67
CA THR A 198 -12.74 23.98 1.73
C THR A 198 -13.75 23.60 0.67
N LEU A 199 -15.02 23.38 1.04
CA LEU A 199 -16.11 23.15 0.08
C LEU A 199 -16.23 24.29 -0.93
N HIS A 200 -16.19 25.55 -0.46
CA HIS A 200 -16.27 26.73 -1.33
C HIS A 200 -15.05 26.86 -2.24
N LYS A 201 -13.85 26.54 -1.73
CA LYS A 201 -12.62 26.49 -2.55
C LYS A 201 -12.70 25.43 -3.67
N LEU A 202 -13.45 24.35 -3.46
CA LEU A 202 -13.70 23.31 -4.46
C LEU A 202 -14.84 23.65 -5.44
N GLY A 203 -15.45 24.84 -5.33
CA GLY A 203 -16.53 25.32 -6.20
C GLY A 203 -17.94 25.23 -5.57
N GLY A 204 -18.05 24.82 -4.31
CA GLY A 204 -19.34 24.67 -3.64
C GLY A 204 -20.16 23.46 -4.14
N ALA A 205 -21.34 23.26 -3.54
CA ALA A 205 -22.16 22.08 -3.78
C ALA A 205 -22.79 21.99 -5.20
N THR A 206 -22.76 23.06 -6.01
CA THR A 206 -23.14 22.97 -7.44
C THR A 206 -22.19 22.08 -8.25
N HIS A 207 -20.94 21.93 -7.79
CA HIS A 207 -19.90 21.12 -8.41
C HIS A 207 -19.86 19.67 -7.90
N ALA A 208 -20.86 19.25 -7.11
CA ALA A 208 -20.91 17.90 -6.58
C ALA A 208 -21.24 16.87 -7.69
N PRO A 209 -20.73 15.63 -7.61
CA PRO A 209 -21.11 14.54 -8.51
C PRO A 209 -22.57 14.12 -8.32
N HIS A 210 -23.08 13.28 -9.23
CA HIS A 210 -24.50 12.96 -9.37
C HIS A 210 -25.15 12.43 -8.09
N TRP A 211 -24.49 11.50 -7.39
CA TRP A 211 -25.05 10.90 -6.16
C TRP A 211 -25.22 11.93 -5.05
N ALA A 212 -24.30 12.88 -4.92
CA ALA A 212 -24.42 13.96 -3.94
C ALA A 212 -25.56 14.92 -4.31
N LYS A 213 -25.70 15.27 -5.60
CA LYS A 213 -26.82 16.07 -6.12
C LYS A 213 -28.17 15.41 -5.82
N PHE A 214 -28.28 14.11 -6.03
CA PHE A 214 -29.48 13.34 -5.70
C PHE A 214 -29.83 13.43 -4.21
N TRP A 215 -28.89 13.13 -3.32
CA TRP A 215 -29.14 13.19 -1.86
C TRP A 215 -29.51 14.59 -1.40
N MET A 216 -28.87 15.61 -1.96
CA MET A 216 -29.20 17.01 -1.69
C MET A 216 -30.60 17.40 -2.21
N ALA A 217 -31.05 16.84 -3.34
CA ALA A 217 -32.38 17.09 -3.89
C ALA A 217 -33.46 16.41 -3.03
N VAL A 218 -33.22 15.18 -2.59
CA VAL A 218 -34.07 14.46 -1.62
C VAL A 218 -34.18 15.24 -0.31
N LEU A 219 -33.07 15.79 0.19
CA LEU A 219 -33.08 16.64 1.39
C LEU A 219 -33.80 17.99 1.16
N GLY A 220 -33.85 18.49 -0.08
CA GLY A 220 -34.45 19.77 -0.43
C GLY A 220 -33.50 20.97 -0.33
N VAL A 221 -32.17 20.74 -0.33
CA VAL A 221 -31.17 21.82 -0.35
C VAL A 221 -30.77 22.26 -1.76
N VAL A 222 -31.09 21.47 -2.79
CA VAL A 222 -31.00 21.84 -4.21
C VAL A 222 -32.33 21.58 -4.91
N ASP A 223 -32.55 22.23 -6.06
CA ASP A 223 -33.65 21.87 -6.96
C ASP A 223 -33.33 20.57 -7.73
N TRP A 224 -34.36 19.74 -7.99
CA TRP A 224 -34.23 18.50 -8.76
C TRP A 224 -33.68 18.70 -10.18
N ASP A 225 -33.80 19.90 -10.75
CA ASP A 225 -33.30 20.19 -12.08
C ASP A 225 -31.76 20.13 -12.19
N ILE A 226 -31.01 20.15 -11.07
CA ILE A 226 -29.55 19.90 -11.07
C ILE A 226 -29.20 18.41 -11.24
N VAL A 227 -30.15 17.50 -11.00
CA VAL A 227 -29.91 16.05 -11.07
C VAL A 227 -30.02 15.60 -12.52
N ASN A 228 -29.03 14.82 -13.01
CA ASN A 228 -29.13 14.20 -14.32
C ASN A 228 -30.29 13.17 -14.32
N PRO A 229 -30.96 12.92 -15.44
CA PRO A 229 -32.15 12.06 -15.44
C PRO A 229 -31.90 10.63 -14.94
N CYS A 230 -32.76 10.16 -14.03
CA CYS A 230 -32.87 8.76 -13.61
C CYS A 230 -34.25 8.21 -14.00
N PRO A 231 -34.52 7.93 -15.30
CA PRO A 231 -35.86 7.59 -15.76
C PRO A 231 -36.30 6.19 -15.29
N PRO A 232 -37.39 6.06 -14.50
CA PRO A 232 -37.91 4.75 -14.11
C PRO A 232 -38.50 3.98 -15.31
N GLU A 233 -38.78 4.65 -16.44
CA GLU A 233 -39.32 4.00 -17.64
C GLU A 233 -38.38 2.96 -18.24
N LEU A 234 -37.07 3.02 -17.95
CA LEU A 234 -36.11 2.02 -18.39
C LEU A 234 -36.48 0.60 -17.92
N TRP A 235 -37.17 0.49 -16.78
CA TRP A 235 -37.62 -0.77 -16.19
C TRP A 235 -38.87 -1.35 -16.87
N LEU A 236 -39.55 -0.57 -17.72
CA LEU A 236 -40.68 -1.04 -18.52
C LEU A 236 -40.26 -1.56 -19.89
N LEU A 237 -39.00 -1.38 -20.27
CA LEU A 237 -38.49 -1.86 -21.54
C LEU A 237 -38.56 -3.40 -21.60
N PRO A 238 -38.72 -4.01 -22.78
CA PRO A 238 -38.58 -5.45 -22.90
C PRO A 238 -37.17 -5.91 -22.46
N ASP A 239 -37.07 -7.05 -21.78
CA ASP A 239 -35.80 -7.60 -21.28
C ASP A 239 -34.73 -7.84 -22.38
N TRP A 240 -35.12 -7.95 -23.66
CA TRP A 240 -34.18 -8.10 -24.77
C TRP A 240 -33.45 -6.79 -25.14
N VAL A 241 -33.89 -5.63 -24.62
CA VAL A 241 -33.23 -4.35 -24.90
C VAL A 241 -31.80 -4.36 -24.32
N PRO A 242 -30.76 -4.01 -25.10
CA PRO A 242 -29.37 -4.20 -24.68
C PRO A 242 -28.94 -3.45 -23.41
N PHE A 243 -29.54 -2.29 -23.13
CA PHE A 243 -29.25 -1.44 -21.98
C PHE A 243 -30.29 -1.53 -20.86
N HIS A 244 -31.17 -2.53 -20.90
CA HIS A 244 -32.18 -2.72 -19.84
C HIS A 244 -31.52 -2.86 -18.45
N PRO A 245 -32.06 -2.22 -17.39
CA PRO A 245 -31.48 -2.24 -16.04
C PRO A 245 -31.19 -3.61 -15.43
N TRP A 246 -32.00 -4.64 -15.73
CA TRP A 246 -31.72 -6.03 -15.31
C TRP A 246 -30.35 -6.56 -15.72
N ARG A 247 -29.74 -5.96 -16.75
CA ARG A 247 -28.40 -6.30 -17.24
C ARG A 247 -27.28 -5.55 -16.55
N TRP A 248 -27.62 -4.51 -15.79
CA TRP A 248 -26.64 -3.74 -15.05
C TRP A 248 -26.10 -4.57 -13.89
N TRP A 249 -24.88 -4.23 -13.46
CA TRP A 249 -24.32 -4.77 -12.24
C TRP A 249 -25.31 -4.59 -11.08
N VAL A 250 -25.41 -5.61 -10.22
CA VAL A 250 -26.43 -5.69 -9.19
C VAL A 250 -26.45 -4.46 -8.26
N HIS A 251 -25.28 -3.95 -7.87
CA HIS A 251 -25.17 -2.74 -7.05
C HIS A 251 -25.73 -1.49 -7.74
N ILE A 252 -25.36 -1.25 -9.00
CA ILE A 252 -25.89 -0.10 -9.76
C ILE A 252 -27.37 -0.25 -10.04
N ARG A 253 -27.83 -1.46 -10.35
CA ARG A 253 -29.24 -1.78 -10.55
C ARG A 253 -30.08 -1.37 -9.33
N TYR A 254 -29.65 -1.75 -8.12
CA TYR A 254 -30.39 -1.44 -6.89
C TYR A 254 -30.16 -0.03 -6.34
N VAL A 255 -29.13 0.69 -6.76
CA VAL A 255 -29.02 2.14 -6.48
C VAL A 255 -29.96 2.95 -7.37
N TYR A 256 -29.95 2.68 -8.68
CA TYR A 256 -30.73 3.47 -9.63
C TYR A 256 -32.23 3.12 -9.63
N LEU A 257 -32.62 1.97 -9.09
CA LEU A 257 -34.02 1.57 -8.92
C LEU A 257 -34.81 2.56 -8.03
N PRO A 258 -34.49 2.74 -6.72
CA PRO A 258 -35.17 3.71 -5.87
C PRO A 258 -34.84 5.15 -6.25
N MET A 259 -33.63 5.42 -6.77
CA MET A 259 -33.26 6.74 -7.28
C MET A 259 -34.20 7.19 -8.41
N GLY A 260 -34.57 6.27 -9.32
CA GLY A 260 -35.47 6.56 -10.42
C GLY A 260 -36.91 6.83 -9.98
N TYR A 261 -37.40 6.09 -8.97
CA TYR A 261 -38.70 6.37 -8.36
C TYR A 261 -38.74 7.77 -7.73
N LEU A 262 -37.74 8.11 -6.91
CA LEU A 262 -37.69 9.40 -6.22
C LEU A 262 -37.46 10.58 -7.18
N TYR A 263 -36.63 10.40 -8.21
CA TYR A 263 -36.43 11.37 -9.28
C TYR A 263 -37.73 11.64 -10.05
N SER A 264 -38.47 10.58 -10.40
CA SER A 264 -39.75 10.72 -11.12
C SER A 264 -40.78 11.53 -10.32
N LYS A 265 -40.87 11.27 -9.01
CA LYS A 265 -41.73 12.02 -8.10
C LYS A 265 -41.20 13.43 -7.81
N LYS A 266 -39.92 13.70 -8.09
CA LYS A 266 -39.19 14.89 -7.61
C LYS A 266 -39.44 15.13 -6.12
N TRP A 267 -39.37 14.06 -5.32
CA TRP A 267 -39.75 14.11 -3.92
C TRP A 267 -38.64 14.76 -3.08
N SER A 268 -38.97 15.80 -2.32
CA SER A 268 -38.05 16.44 -1.38
C SER A 268 -38.65 16.50 0.02
N SER A 269 -37.79 16.53 1.03
CA SER A 269 -38.20 16.74 2.41
C SER A 269 -38.89 18.09 2.62
N ARG A 270 -39.57 18.23 3.77
CA ARG A 270 -40.22 19.48 4.18
C ARG A 270 -39.17 20.56 4.45
N ASP A 271 -39.52 21.81 4.20
CA ASP A 271 -38.62 22.92 4.49
C ASP A 271 -38.48 23.13 6.01
N THR A 272 -37.24 23.10 6.51
CA THR A 272 -36.90 23.28 7.93
C THR A 272 -35.87 24.40 8.10
N ASP A 273 -35.69 24.91 9.33
CA ASP A 273 -34.67 25.93 9.60
C ASP A 273 -33.26 25.42 9.29
N THR A 274 -32.96 24.15 9.55
CA THR A 274 -31.67 23.55 9.20
C THR A 274 -31.48 23.48 7.69
N ILE A 275 -32.50 23.11 6.91
CA ILE A 275 -32.43 23.10 5.44
C ILE A 275 -32.23 24.52 4.89
N ARG A 276 -32.98 25.52 5.39
CA ARG A 276 -32.81 26.93 5.01
C ARG A 276 -31.43 27.47 5.35
N SER A 277 -30.82 27.02 6.46
CA SER A 277 -29.45 27.35 6.82
C SER A 277 -28.45 26.70 5.86
N LEU A 278 -28.60 25.40 5.56
CA LEU A 278 -27.75 24.68 4.61
C LEU A 278 -27.73 25.32 3.21
N ARG A 279 -28.89 25.83 2.73
CA ARG A 279 -28.99 26.58 1.47
C ARG A 279 -28.08 27.83 1.43
N LYS A 280 -27.73 28.41 2.57
CA LYS A 280 -26.80 29.55 2.68
C LYS A 280 -25.35 29.13 2.91
N GLU A 281 -25.14 27.90 3.36
CA GLU A 281 -23.83 27.40 3.80
C GLU A 281 -23.08 26.65 2.68
N LEU A 282 -23.79 25.90 1.83
CA LEU A 282 -23.18 24.93 0.91
C LEU A 282 -22.73 25.51 -0.45
N PHE A 283 -23.19 26.70 -0.81
CA PHE A 283 -23.00 27.29 -2.14
C PHE A 283 -22.16 28.56 -2.07
N THR A 284 -21.43 28.84 -3.14
CA THR A 284 -20.63 30.06 -3.32
C THR A 284 -21.45 31.23 -3.86
N GLU A 285 -22.60 30.94 -4.47
CA GLU A 285 -23.55 31.88 -5.04
C GLU A 285 -24.81 31.96 -4.17
N ASP A 286 -25.59 33.03 -4.30
CA ASP A 286 -26.87 33.13 -3.60
C ASP A 286 -27.83 32.08 -4.14
N TRP A 287 -28.32 31.22 -3.24
CA TRP A 287 -29.16 30.06 -3.55
C TRP A 287 -30.36 30.40 -4.45
N ALA A 288 -30.98 31.56 -4.23
CA ALA A 288 -32.14 32.01 -4.99
C ALA A 288 -31.83 32.36 -6.45
N THR A 289 -30.55 32.56 -6.80
CA THR A 289 -30.09 32.98 -8.12
C THR A 289 -29.44 31.85 -8.92
N ILE A 290 -29.22 30.68 -8.31
CA ILE A 290 -28.54 29.54 -8.95
C ILE A 290 -29.38 29.03 -10.12
N ASN A 291 -28.77 28.94 -11.30
CA ASN A 291 -29.38 28.27 -12.45
C ASN A 291 -29.14 26.76 -12.39
N TRP A 292 -30.03 26.03 -11.71
CA TRP A 292 -29.85 24.61 -11.37
C TRP A 292 -29.59 23.70 -12.59
N ASP A 293 -30.30 23.91 -13.69
CA ASP A 293 -30.22 23.03 -14.86
C ASP A 293 -28.88 23.15 -15.61
N ALA A 294 -28.23 24.32 -15.55
CA ALA A 294 -26.90 24.56 -16.10
C ALA A 294 -25.79 23.82 -15.33
N HIS A 295 -26.04 23.46 -14.07
CA HIS A 295 -25.08 22.78 -13.22
C HIS A 295 -25.19 21.25 -13.20
N ARG A 296 -26.05 20.64 -14.03
CA ARG A 296 -26.15 19.16 -14.14
C ARG A 296 -24.78 18.49 -14.34
N ASN A 297 -23.94 19.10 -15.18
CA ASN A 297 -22.63 18.57 -15.54
C ASN A 297 -21.45 19.39 -14.98
N SER A 298 -21.70 20.33 -14.06
CA SER A 298 -20.63 20.94 -13.25
C SER A 298 -20.16 19.92 -12.22
N ILE A 299 -18.98 19.34 -12.42
CA ILE A 299 -18.35 18.38 -11.50
C ILE A 299 -16.95 18.88 -11.17
N CYS A 300 -16.59 18.90 -9.89
CA CYS A 300 -15.22 19.22 -9.48
C CYS A 300 -14.25 18.21 -10.10
N PRO A 301 -13.11 18.63 -10.70
CA PRO A 301 -12.15 17.71 -11.28
C PRO A 301 -11.65 16.62 -10.30
N LYS A 302 -11.61 16.92 -8.99
CA LYS A 302 -11.23 15.95 -7.95
C LYS A 302 -12.25 14.83 -7.75
N ASP A 303 -13.53 15.07 -8.04
CA ASP A 303 -14.59 14.05 -7.96
C ASP A 303 -14.79 13.32 -9.31
N ASN A 304 -14.28 13.88 -10.42
CA ASN A 304 -14.61 13.41 -11.76
C ASN A 304 -13.68 12.28 -12.25
N TYR A 305 -13.59 11.20 -11.47
CA TYR A 305 -12.75 10.02 -11.76
C TYR A 305 -13.11 9.36 -13.10
N HIS A 306 -14.41 9.27 -13.42
CA HIS A 306 -14.96 8.71 -14.64
C HIS A 306 -15.93 9.70 -15.29
N PRO A 307 -15.43 10.65 -16.10
CA PRO A 307 -16.27 11.65 -16.75
C PRO A 307 -17.38 11.01 -17.59
N LYS A 308 -18.58 11.60 -17.52
CA LYS A 308 -19.68 11.16 -18.39
C LYS A 308 -19.28 11.32 -19.85
N THR A 309 -19.52 10.27 -20.63
CA THR A 309 -19.23 10.29 -22.06
C THR A 309 -20.10 11.33 -22.78
N TRP A 310 -19.67 11.75 -23.97
CA TRP A 310 -20.49 12.58 -24.86
C TRP A 310 -21.84 11.91 -25.17
N LEU A 311 -21.87 10.57 -25.28
CA LEU A 311 -23.07 9.80 -25.54
C LEU A 311 -24.06 9.92 -24.38
N LEU A 312 -23.60 9.67 -23.15
CA LEU A 312 -24.45 9.81 -21.97
C LEU A 312 -24.94 11.25 -21.78
N ASN A 313 -24.09 12.25 -22.01
CA ASN A 313 -24.50 13.65 -21.95
C ASN A 313 -25.56 13.99 -23.01
N CYS A 314 -25.43 13.46 -24.23
CA CYS A 314 -26.43 13.59 -25.28
C CYS A 314 -27.76 12.92 -24.89
N LEU A 315 -27.71 11.69 -24.37
CA LEU A 315 -28.89 10.97 -23.89
C LEU A 315 -29.58 11.73 -22.75
N ASN A 316 -28.82 12.24 -21.77
CA ASN A 316 -29.35 13.06 -20.69
C ASN A 316 -30.02 14.34 -21.24
N TRP A 317 -29.40 15.00 -22.21
CA TRP A 317 -29.99 16.17 -22.86
C TRP A 317 -31.31 15.82 -23.57
N VAL A 318 -31.37 14.71 -24.31
CA VAL A 318 -32.60 14.22 -24.96
C VAL A 318 -33.66 13.88 -23.92
N LEU A 319 -33.28 13.22 -22.82
CA LEU A 319 -34.19 12.85 -21.75
C LEU A 319 -34.82 14.10 -21.10
N VAL A 320 -34.04 15.15 -20.82
CA VAL A 320 -34.56 16.39 -20.25
C VAL A 320 -35.41 17.18 -21.26
N ASN A 321 -34.85 17.46 -22.44
CA ASN A 321 -35.41 18.47 -23.35
C ASN A 321 -36.45 17.90 -24.31
N VAL A 322 -36.42 16.59 -24.57
CA VAL A 322 -37.35 15.93 -25.50
C VAL A 322 -38.28 14.98 -24.76
N TRP A 323 -37.73 13.99 -24.05
CA TRP A 323 -38.54 12.94 -23.42
C TRP A 323 -39.44 13.50 -22.31
N ASN A 324 -38.86 14.11 -21.28
CA ASN A 324 -39.58 14.63 -20.12
C ASN A 324 -40.59 15.72 -20.51
N ARG A 325 -40.28 16.52 -21.55
CA ARG A 325 -41.10 17.66 -21.95
C ARG A 325 -42.25 17.28 -22.89
N TYR A 326 -42.04 16.31 -23.79
CA TYR A 326 -42.99 16.05 -24.88
C TYR A 326 -43.49 14.60 -24.95
N LEU A 327 -42.69 13.60 -24.54
CA LEU A 327 -43.00 12.19 -24.78
C LEU A 327 -43.45 11.44 -23.52
N ARG A 328 -43.00 11.89 -22.34
CA ARG A 328 -43.28 11.25 -21.06
C ARG A 328 -44.67 11.59 -20.54
N THR A 329 -45.67 10.79 -20.90
CA THR A 329 -47.04 10.96 -20.39
C THR A 329 -47.13 10.61 -18.90
N LYS A 330 -48.09 11.21 -18.18
CA LYS A 330 -48.35 10.91 -16.76
C LYS A 330 -48.69 9.43 -16.51
N SER A 331 -49.41 8.80 -17.45
CA SER A 331 -49.76 7.38 -17.33
C SER A 331 -48.54 6.47 -17.48
N LEU A 332 -47.62 6.80 -18.40
CA LEU A 332 -46.37 6.07 -18.56
C LEU A 332 -45.48 6.22 -17.31
N ALA A 333 -45.36 7.44 -16.79
CA ALA A 333 -44.64 7.73 -15.55
C ALA A 333 -45.19 6.92 -14.37
N GLN A 334 -46.51 6.95 -14.15
CA GLN A 334 -47.15 6.20 -13.06
C GLN A 334 -46.94 4.69 -13.22
N LYS A 335 -47.06 4.15 -14.44
CA LYS A 335 -46.80 2.72 -14.69
C LYS A 335 -45.35 2.34 -14.37
N ALA A 336 -44.40 3.22 -14.69
CA ALA A 336 -42.99 3.00 -14.40
C ALA A 336 -42.74 3.05 -12.89
N GLU A 337 -43.31 4.05 -12.21
CA GLU A 337 -43.25 4.18 -10.75
C GLU A 337 -43.81 2.94 -10.03
N ASP A 338 -45.01 2.48 -10.42
CA ASP A 338 -45.64 1.28 -9.85
C ASP A 338 -44.77 0.04 -10.04
N TRP A 339 -44.16 -0.13 -11.22
CA TRP A 339 -43.28 -1.24 -11.51
C TRP A 339 -41.97 -1.17 -10.71
N THR A 340 -41.35 0.00 -10.61
CA THR A 340 -40.15 0.19 -9.79
C THR A 340 -40.42 -0.08 -8.31
N MET A 341 -41.57 0.35 -7.78
CA MET A 341 -41.96 0.05 -6.40
C MET A 341 -42.20 -1.44 -6.18
N LYS A 342 -42.78 -2.14 -7.16
CA LYS A 342 -42.94 -3.60 -7.07
C LYS A 342 -41.59 -4.31 -6.99
N LEU A 343 -40.59 -3.86 -7.75
CA LEU A 343 -39.22 -4.40 -7.68
C LEU A 343 -38.54 -4.08 -6.34
N ILE A 344 -38.82 -2.92 -5.74
CA ILE A 344 -38.38 -2.58 -4.38
C ILE A 344 -39.02 -3.52 -3.35
N ASP A 345 -40.33 -3.76 -3.43
CA ASP A 345 -41.01 -4.70 -2.51
C ASP A 345 -40.42 -6.11 -2.60
N MET A 346 -40.08 -6.56 -3.81
CA MET A 346 -39.42 -7.84 -4.03
C MET A 346 -38.03 -7.87 -3.40
N GLU A 347 -37.26 -6.79 -3.51
CA GLU A 347 -35.94 -6.71 -2.89
C GLU A 347 -36.01 -6.71 -1.36
N ASP A 348 -36.89 -5.88 -0.80
CA ASP A 348 -37.12 -5.79 0.64
C ASP A 348 -37.56 -7.15 1.20
N ALA A 349 -38.48 -7.84 0.53
CA ALA A 349 -38.93 -9.17 0.93
C ALA A 349 -37.81 -10.23 0.85
N ASN A 350 -36.95 -10.17 -0.18
CA ASN A 350 -35.90 -11.15 -0.40
C ASN A 350 -34.70 -11.03 0.56
N THR A 351 -34.60 -9.91 1.27
CA THR A 351 -33.48 -9.55 2.15
C THR A 351 -33.92 -9.27 3.60
N ASP A 352 -35.21 -9.46 3.91
CA ASP A 352 -35.81 -9.02 5.17
C ASP A 352 -35.43 -7.56 5.47
N TYR A 353 -35.56 -6.68 4.46
CA TYR A 353 -35.28 -5.24 4.51
C TYR A 353 -33.84 -4.88 4.94
N ALA A 354 -32.90 -5.82 4.86
CA ALA A 354 -31.48 -5.53 5.02
C ALA A 354 -30.84 -5.00 3.74
N ASP A 355 -31.48 -5.30 2.59
CA ASP A 355 -31.04 -4.96 1.25
C ASP A 355 -29.68 -5.55 0.85
N LEU A 356 -29.31 -5.35 -0.42
CA LEU A 356 -27.98 -5.71 -0.93
C LEU A 356 -26.85 -5.03 -0.13
N ALA A 357 -26.94 -3.72 0.06
CA ALA A 357 -25.88 -2.93 0.66
C ALA A 357 -26.43 -1.65 1.32
N THR A 358 -25.56 -0.96 2.04
CA THR A 358 -25.92 0.25 2.81
C THR A 358 -26.20 1.49 1.96
N VAL A 359 -26.07 1.39 0.63
CA VAL A 359 -26.43 2.46 -0.29
C VAL A 359 -27.91 2.41 -0.66
N ASN A 360 -28.43 1.24 -1.05
CA ASN A 360 -29.80 1.14 -1.54
C ASN A 360 -30.83 1.09 -0.41
N GLY A 361 -30.53 0.49 0.74
CA GLY A 361 -31.49 0.38 1.83
C GLY A 361 -32.03 1.71 2.37
N PRO A 362 -31.18 2.74 2.62
CA PRO A 362 -31.67 4.07 2.96
C PRO A 362 -32.58 4.69 1.89
N MET A 363 -32.36 4.39 0.60
CA MET A 363 -33.22 4.88 -0.48
C MET A 363 -34.55 4.11 -0.52
N ASN A 364 -34.52 2.78 -0.38
CA ASN A 364 -35.72 1.95 -0.27
C ASN A 364 -36.59 2.37 0.91
N LEU A 365 -36.00 2.64 2.08
CA LEU A 365 -36.69 3.22 3.24
C LEU A 365 -37.48 4.49 2.85
N ILE A 366 -36.87 5.40 2.09
CA ILE A 366 -37.55 6.63 1.65
C ILE A 366 -38.67 6.30 0.66
N CYS A 367 -38.45 5.39 -0.30
CA CYS A 367 -39.48 4.94 -1.22
C CYS A 367 -40.70 4.37 -0.48
N CYS A 368 -40.48 3.48 0.49
CA CYS A 368 -41.52 2.93 1.37
C CYS A 368 -42.20 4.02 2.19
N TYR A 369 -41.45 4.99 2.72
CA TYR A 369 -42.02 6.13 3.45
C TYR A 369 -42.94 6.98 2.57
N VAL A 370 -42.52 7.27 1.34
CA VAL A 370 -43.28 8.08 0.37
C VAL A 370 -44.55 7.36 -0.07
N ARG A 371 -44.50 6.05 -0.30
CA ARG A 371 -45.66 5.26 -0.77
C ARG A 371 -46.60 4.85 0.37
N ASP A 372 -46.06 4.33 1.47
CA ASP A 372 -46.81 3.63 2.51
C ASP A 372 -47.05 4.46 3.78
N GLY A 373 -46.27 5.53 3.98
CA GLY A 373 -46.34 6.39 5.16
C GLY A 373 -45.47 5.94 6.35
N PRO A 374 -45.30 6.80 7.36
CA PRO A 374 -44.34 6.63 8.47
C PRO A 374 -44.57 5.41 9.37
N ASP A 375 -45.81 4.94 9.43
CA ASP A 375 -46.28 3.88 10.33
C ASP A 375 -46.54 2.56 9.58
N SER A 376 -46.03 2.41 8.36
CA SER A 376 -46.12 1.14 7.64
C SER A 376 -45.19 0.09 8.27
N TYR A 377 -45.47 -1.19 7.99
CA TYR A 377 -44.54 -2.27 8.34
C TYR A 377 -43.20 -2.11 7.63
N SER A 378 -43.21 -1.78 6.33
CA SER A 378 -42.01 -1.60 5.50
C SER A 378 -41.06 -0.56 6.10
N VAL A 379 -41.58 0.60 6.50
CA VAL A 379 -40.77 1.67 7.11
C VAL A 379 -40.23 1.26 8.49
N ARG A 380 -41.04 0.62 9.35
CA ARG A 380 -40.55 0.13 10.64
C ARG A 380 -39.46 -0.92 10.47
N ARG A 381 -39.63 -1.85 9.53
CA ARG A 381 -38.68 -2.93 9.32
C ARG A 381 -37.36 -2.42 8.76
N HIS A 382 -37.38 -1.50 7.80
CA HIS A 382 -36.18 -0.77 7.36
C HIS A 382 -35.46 -0.06 8.51
N ARG A 383 -36.20 0.67 9.36
CA ARG A 383 -35.60 1.35 10.53
C ARG A 383 -34.90 0.39 11.48
N GLU A 384 -35.47 -0.80 11.71
CA GLU A 384 -34.85 -1.84 12.53
C GLU A 384 -33.60 -2.42 11.87
N ARG A 385 -33.67 -2.75 10.58
CA ARG A 385 -32.65 -3.51 9.86
C ARG A 385 -31.44 -2.68 9.47
N LEU A 386 -31.66 -1.43 9.12
CA LEU A 386 -30.58 -0.49 8.81
C LEU A 386 -29.69 -0.16 10.03
N MET A 387 -30.11 -0.53 11.25
CA MET A 387 -29.28 -0.42 12.45
C MET A 387 -28.06 -1.35 12.42
N GLU A 388 -28.14 -2.47 11.70
CA GLU A 388 -27.11 -3.52 11.67
C GLU A 388 -25.79 -3.08 11.04
N SER A 389 -25.84 -1.99 10.28
CA SER A 389 -24.66 -1.46 9.60
C SER A 389 -23.97 -0.35 10.38
N PHE A 390 -24.54 0.14 11.49
CA PHE A 390 -23.81 1.06 12.37
C PHE A 390 -22.71 0.31 13.11
N TRP A 391 -21.53 0.92 13.18
CA TRP A 391 -20.39 0.34 13.87
C TRP A 391 -19.72 1.36 14.78
N MET A 392 -19.59 1.02 16.07
CA MET A 392 -18.93 1.88 17.04
C MET A 392 -17.44 1.52 17.13
N SER A 393 -16.59 2.42 16.65
CA SER A 393 -15.13 2.28 16.69
C SER A 393 -14.50 3.11 17.81
N LYS A 394 -13.17 2.98 17.98
CA LYS A 394 -12.37 3.87 18.83
C LYS A 394 -12.38 5.34 18.40
N GLU A 395 -12.92 5.69 17.23
CA GLU A 395 -12.96 7.06 16.71
C GLU A 395 -14.37 7.65 16.69
N GLY A 396 -15.40 6.81 16.87
CA GLY A 396 -16.79 7.20 16.86
C GLY A 396 -17.65 6.20 16.09
N LEU A 397 -18.89 6.58 15.82
CA LEU A 397 -19.88 5.74 15.16
C LEU A 397 -19.87 5.98 13.64
N LEU A 398 -19.60 4.93 12.89
CA LEU A 398 -19.59 4.92 11.42
C LEU A 398 -20.69 4.03 10.86
N TYR A 399 -20.81 4.01 9.53
CA TYR A 399 -21.72 3.13 8.79
C TYR A 399 -20.92 2.22 7.86
N ASN A 400 -21.07 0.92 8.01
CA ASN A 400 -20.36 -0.12 7.25
C ASN A 400 -20.84 -0.15 5.77
N GLY A 401 -20.04 -0.74 4.87
CA GLY A 401 -20.40 -0.92 3.44
C GLY A 401 -21.52 -1.94 3.19
N THR A 402 -21.73 -2.84 4.13
CA THR A 402 -22.79 -3.88 4.20
C THR A 402 -23.22 -4.01 5.66
N ASN A 403 -24.18 -4.89 5.97
CA ASN A 403 -24.54 -5.22 7.36
C ASN A 403 -23.48 -6.09 8.09
N GLY A 404 -22.22 -6.04 7.65
CA GLY A 404 -21.07 -6.80 8.16
C GLY A 404 -20.41 -7.68 7.10
N VAL A 405 -19.43 -8.48 7.52
CA VAL A 405 -18.65 -9.42 6.68
C VAL A 405 -18.51 -10.79 7.36
N GLN A 406 -19.51 -11.15 8.16
CA GLN A 406 -19.46 -12.22 9.16
C GLN A 406 -19.07 -13.56 8.53
N THR A 407 -19.65 -13.91 7.37
CA THR A 407 -19.35 -15.18 6.69
C THR A 407 -17.97 -15.17 6.05
N TRP A 408 -17.60 -14.07 5.41
CA TRP A 408 -16.28 -13.89 4.81
C TRP A 408 -15.14 -14.07 5.83
N ASP A 409 -15.18 -13.32 6.93
CA ASP A 409 -14.13 -13.36 7.95
C ASP A 409 -14.09 -14.70 8.67
N THR A 410 -15.25 -15.31 8.94
CA THR A 410 -15.33 -16.62 9.61
C THR A 410 -14.73 -17.72 8.73
N ALA A 411 -15.02 -17.71 7.43
CA ALA A 411 -14.47 -18.69 6.48
C ALA A 411 -12.94 -18.58 6.37
N PHE A 412 -12.39 -17.37 6.29
CA PHE A 412 -10.94 -17.17 6.27
C PHE A 412 -10.26 -17.51 7.60
N ALA A 413 -10.89 -17.21 8.74
CA ALA A 413 -10.35 -17.57 10.05
C ALA A 413 -10.18 -19.08 10.20
N VAL A 414 -11.16 -19.88 9.75
CA VAL A 414 -11.06 -21.35 9.75
C VAL A 414 -9.93 -21.83 8.86
N GLN A 415 -9.82 -21.29 7.64
CA GLN A 415 -8.75 -21.66 6.71
C GLN A 415 -7.36 -21.29 7.24
N ALA A 416 -7.20 -20.14 7.90
CA ALA A 416 -5.92 -19.75 8.52
C ALA A 416 -5.46 -20.75 9.60
N VAL A 417 -6.39 -21.31 10.38
CA VAL A 417 -6.09 -22.36 11.37
C VAL A 417 -5.72 -23.68 10.70
N MET A 418 -6.38 -24.02 9.58
CA MET A 418 -6.06 -25.19 8.76
C MET A 418 -4.67 -25.09 8.14
N ASP A 419 -4.36 -23.95 7.52
CA ASP A 419 -3.06 -23.71 6.89
C ASP A 419 -1.90 -23.67 7.92
N ALA A 420 -2.22 -23.42 9.19
CA ALA A 420 -1.28 -23.55 10.30
C ALA A 420 -1.10 -24.98 10.82
N GLY A 421 -1.91 -25.94 10.37
CA GLY A 421 -1.93 -27.32 10.85
C GLY A 421 -2.46 -27.46 12.28
N LEU A 422 -3.39 -26.59 12.69
CA LEU A 422 -3.90 -26.51 14.07
C LEU A 422 -5.38 -26.93 14.21
N THR A 423 -6.00 -27.48 13.16
CA THR A 423 -7.44 -27.87 13.18
C THR A 423 -7.74 -29.03 14.13
N GLU A 424 -6.80 -29.98 14.28
CA GLU A 424 -6.94 -31.13 15.18
C GLU A 424 -6.57 -30.80 16.64
N GLU A 425 -5.94 -29.65 16.89
CA GLU A 425 -5.49 -29.26 18.22
C GLU A 425 -6.68 -29.05 19.17
N PRO A 426 -6.81 -29.82 20.27
CA PRO A 426 -7.96 -29.74 21.17
C PRO A 426 -8.21 -28.34 21.74
N ARG A 427 -7.15 -27.52 21.83
CA ARG A 427 -7.19 -26.14 22.32
C ARG A 427 -8.12 -25.24 21.52
N TRP A 428 -8.21 -25.41 20.20
CA TRP A 428 -8.95 -24.53 19.29
C TRP A 428 -10.32 -25.10 18.91
N ARG A 429 -10.59 -26.35 19.28
CA ARG A 429 -11.80 -27.08 18.87
C ARG A 429 -13.09 -26.35 19.20
N SER A 430 -13.22 -25.75 20.38
CA SER A 430 -14.45 -25.04 20.75
C SER A 430 -14.70 -23.80 19.88
N MET A 431 -13.64 -23.06 19.55
CA MET A 431 -13.73 -21.89 18.67
C MET A 431 -14.12 -22.31 17.24
N LEU A 432 -13.47 -23.34 16.71
CA LEU A 432 -13.75 -23.87 15.38
C LEU A 432 -15.15 -24.51 15.28
N LEU A 433 -15.63 -25.18 16.34
CA LEU A 433 -16.96 -25.78 16.34
C LEU A 433 -18.05 -24.71 16.24
N LYS A 434 -17.89 -23.60 16.98
CA LYS A 434 -18.79 -22.45 16.86
C LYS A 434 -18.75 -21.81 15.47
N ALA A 435 -17.58 -21.76 14.83
CA ALA A 435 -17.48 -21.30 13.45
C ALA A 435 -18.22 -22.24 12.47
N LEU A 436 -18.16 -23.56 12.67
CA LEU A 436 -18.93 -24.52 11.88
C LEU A 436 -20.44 -24.38 12.12
N GLU A 437 -20.87 -24.24 13.37
CA GLU A 437 -22.28 -23.98 13.73
C GLU A 437 -22.79 -22.68 13.12
N PHE A 438 -21.97 -21.63 13.12
CA PHE A 438 -22.26 -20.38 12.42
C PHE A 438 -22.49 -20.64 10.92
N LEU A 439 -21.56 -21.30 10.24
CA LEU A 439 -21.66 -21.54 8.79
C LEU A 439 -22.87 -22.43 8.44
N ASP A 440 -23.22 -23.40 9.28
CA ASP A 440 -24.44 -24.21 9.13
C ASP A 440 -25.71 -23.35 9.22
N ASN A 441 -25.78 -22.48 10.23
CA ASN A 441 -26.91 -21.60 10.48
C ASN A 441 -27.09 -20.52 9.39
N HIS A 442 -26.03 -20.22 8.63
CA HIS A 442 -25.96 -19.15 7.65
C HIS A 442 -25.90 -19.63 6.19
N GLN A 443 -25.96 -20.94 5.94
CA GLN A 443 -26.22 -21.43 4.59
C GLN A 443 -27.65 -21.08 4.20
N ILE A 444 -27.82 -20.49 3.01
CA ILE A 444 -29.12 -20.19 2.42
C ILE A 444 -29.71 -21.51 1.90
N ARG A 445 -30.83 -21.99 2.46
CA ARG A 445 -31.37 -23.34 2.19
C ARG A 445 -32.44 -23.36 1.11
N GLU A 446 -32.91 -22.18 0.72
CA GLU A 446 -33.98 -21.95 -0.22
C GLU A 446 -33.49 -21.10 -1.41
N ASP A 447 -34.14 -21.28 -2.55
CA ASP A 447 -34.03 -20.31 -3.63
C ASP A 447 -35.10 -19.22 -3.48
N ILE A 448 -34.98 -18.15 -4.27
CA ILE A 448 -36.02 -17.11 -4.31
C ILE A 448 -37.30 -17.71 -4.91
N HIS A 449 -38.44 -17.47 -4.27
CA HIS A 449 -39.73 -18.03 -4.71
C HIS A 449 -40.11 -17.53 -6.12
N ASP A 450 -40.54 -18.48 -6.97
CA ASP A 450 -40.77 -18.40 -8.42
C ASP A 450 -41.85 -17.38 -8.87
N GLU A 451 -41.54 -16.08 -8.77
CA GLU A 451 -42.30 -15.02 -9.45
C GLU A 451 -41.35 -14.16 -10.29
N LYS A 452 -41.06 -14.59 -11.52
CA LYS A 452 -40.28 -13.76 -12.44
C LYS A 452 -40.96 -12.39 -12.70
N PRO A 453 -40.18 -11.30 -12.86
CA PRO A 453 -38.72 -11.24 -12.77
C PRO A 453 -38.21 -10.50 -11.52
N HIS A 454 -37.55 -11.21 -10.60
CA HIS A 454 -36.75 -10.62 -9.51
C HIS A 454 -35.32 -10.27 -9.94
N TYR A 455 -34.88 -10.75 -11.12
CA TYR A 455 -33.53 -10.57 -11.68
C TYR A 455 -32.36 -11.04 -10.80
N ARG A 456 -32.62 -11.85 -9.78
CA ARG A 456 -31.62 -12.38 -8.84
C ARG A 456 -31.01 -13.69 -9.34
N GLN A 457 -29.75 -13.93 -9.01
CA GLN A 457 -29.07 -15.21 -9.21
C GLN A 457 -29.60 -16.27 -8.21
N ARG A 458 -29.58 -17.54 -8.63
CA ARG A 458 -29.87 -18.70 -7.75
C ARG A 458 -28.98 -18.66 -6.51
N ARG A 459 -29.57 -18.96 -5.35
CA ARG A 459 -28.88 -18.89 -4.05
C ARG A 459 -29.03 -20.12 -3.14
N LYS A 460 -29.74 -21.15 -3.55
CA LYS A 460 -29.89 -22.37 -2.74
C LYS A 460 -28.52 -23.04 -2.51
N GLY A 461 -28.20 -23.34 -1.26
CA GLY A 461 -26.92 -23.92 -0.84
C GLY A 461 -25.79 -22.89 -0.69
N ALA A 462 -26.05 -21.62 -0.96
CA ALA A 462 -25.03 -20.57 -0.96
C ALA A 462 -24.81 -19.95 0.43
N TRP A 463 -23.78 -19.11 0.51
CA TRP A 463 -23.53 -18.19 1.61
C TRP A 463 -23.44 -16.77 1.06
N ALA A 464 -23.88 -15.81 1.88
CA ALA A 464 -23.68 -14.41 1.61
C ALA A 464 -22.31 -13.92 2.10
N PHE A 465 -21.95 -12.69 1.75
CA PHE A 465 -20.74 -12.05 2.28
C PHE A 465 -20.86 -11.77 3.78
N SER A 466 -22.03 -11.29 4.21
CA SER A 466 -22.35 -10.99 5.61
C SER A 466 -23.05 -12.17 6.30
N ASN A 467 -24.39 -12.21 6.24
CA ASN A 467 -25.24 -13.22 6.85
C ASN A 467 -26.37 -13.65 5.89
N LYS A 468 -27.04 -14.76 6.20
CA LYS A 468 -28.06 -15.36 5.31
C LYS A 468 -29.23 -14.43 5.00
N ASP A 469 -29.54 -13.48 5.89
CA ASP A 469 -30.71 -12.63 5.73
C ASP A 469 -30.48 -11.57 4.66
N GLN A 470 -29.24 -11.09 4.48
CA GLN A 470 -28.88 -10.29 3.31
C GLN A 470 -29.20 -11.06 2.02
N GLY A 471 -29.01 -12.38 2.04
CA GLY A 471 -29.59 -13.28 1.05
C GLY A 471 -29.01 -13.19 -0.35
N TYR A 472 -27.84 -12.55 -0.52
CA TYR A 472 -27.11 -12.51 -1.79
C TYR A 472 -25.99 -13.52 -1.80
N ALA A 473 -26.09 -14.52 -2.68
CA ALA A 473 -24.97 -15.41 -2.95
C ALA A 473 -23.86 -14.63 -3.68
N VAL A 474 -22.60 -14.91 -3.31
CA VAL A 474 -21.41 -14.39 -3.98
C VAL A 474 -20.47 -15.56 -4.22
N SER A 475 -19.94 -15.70 -5.43
CA SER A 475 -19.22 -16.90 -5.85
C SER A 475 -18.02 -17.25 -4.95
N ASP A 476 -17.24 -16.25 -4.54
CA ASP A 476 -16.13 -16.40 -3.62
C ASP A 476 -16.60 -16.72 -2.20
N CYS A 477 -17.61 -16.02 -1.68
CA CYS A 477 -18.14 -16.27 -0.33
C CYS A 477 -18.68 -17.69 -0.19
N VAL A 478 -19.40 -18.19 -1.21
CA VAL A 478 -19.85 -19.59 -1.28
C VAL A 478 -18.66 -20.53 -1.25
N SER A 479 -17.63 -20.23 -2.02
CA SER A 479 -16.42 -21.06 -2.15
C SER A 479 -15.62 -21.12 -0.85
N GLU A 480 -15.36 -19.98 -0.22
CA GLU A 480 -14.59 -19.88 1.02
C GLU A 480 -15.34 -20.53 2.19
N ALA A 481 -16.65 -20.28 2.33
CA ALA A 481 -17.48 -20.92 3.34
C ALA A 481 -17.55 -22.44 3.13
N LEU A 482 -17.72 -22.90 1.89
CA LEU A 482 -17.75 -24.32 1.56
C LEU A 482 -16.42 -25.01 1.89
N LYS A 483 -15.28 -24.38 1.56
CA LYS A 483 -13.96 -24.89 1.96
C LYS A 483 -13.85 -25.06 3.48
N ALA A 484 -14.22 -24.02 4.24
CA ALA A 484 -14.20 -24.07 5.70
C ALA A 484 -15.07 -25.20 6.27
N VAL A 485 -16.28 -25.40 5.73
CA VAL A 485 -17.18 -26.50 6.12
C VAL A 485 -16.54 -27.86 5.82
N ILE A 486 -16.04 -28.09 4.60
CA ILE A 486 -15.44 -29.38 4.21
C ILE A 486 -14.23 -29.68 5.10
N ILE A 487 -13.36 -28.69 5.34
CA ILE A 487 -12.18 -28.80 6.20
C ILE A 487 -12.59 -29.26 7.61
N LEU A 488 -13.53 -28.54 8.24
CA LEU A 488 -13.91 -28.83 9.62
C LEU A 488 -14.63 -30.17 9.75
N GLN A 489 -15.64 -30.45 8.91
CA GLN A 489 -16.39 -31.71 8.99
C GLN A 489 -15.54 -32.94 8.65
N SER A 490 -14.47 -32.78 7.87
CA SER A 490 -13.50 -33.85 7.58
C SER A 490 -12.43 -34.00 8.66
N THR A 491 -12.31 -33.04 9.58
CA THR A 491 -11.33 -33.09 10.67
C THR A 491 -11.86 -33.99 11.80
N PRO A 492 -11.07 -34.95 12.34
CA PRO A 492 -11.51 -35.88 13.37
C PRO A 492 -12.23 -35.24 14.57
N GLY A 493 -13.49 -35.67 14.73
CA GLY A 493 -14.36 -35.40 15.86
C GLY A 493 -15.14 -34.08 15.81
N PHE A 494 -15.05 -33.30 14.73
CA PHE A 494 -16.11 -32.36 14.42
C PHE A 494 -17.38 -33.13 13.98
N PRO A 495 -18.58 -32.62 14.30
CA PRO A 495 -19.82 -33.21 13.81
C PRO A 495 -20.08 -32.86 12.34
N THR A 496 -20.85 -33.70 11.66
CA THR A 496 -21.47 -33.35 10.37
C THR A 496 -22.75 -32.56 10.66
N LEU A 497 -22.72 -31.24 10.46
CA LEU A 497 -23.90 -30.36 10.61
C LEU A 497 -24.58 -30.07 9.25
N ILE A 498 -23.78 -30.04 8.20
CA ILE A 498 -24.21 -29.83 6.82
C ILE A 498 -24.02 -31.17 6.10
N ASP A 499 -25.14 -31.80 5.74
CA ASP A 499 -25.15 -33.06 5.01
C ASP A 499 -24.67 -32.92 3.55
N ASP A 500 -24.36 -34.06 2.93
CA ASP A 500 -23.88 -34.13 1.54
C ASP A 500 -24.81 -33.44 0.55
N GLN A 501 -26.13 -33.53 0.73
CA GLN A 501 -27.08 -32.91 -0.20
C GLN A 501 -27.00 -31.38 -0.15
N ARG A 502 -26.78 -30.80 1.03
CA ARG A 502 -26.57 -29.36 1.20
C ARG A 502 -25.20 -28.90 0.69
N ILE A 503 -24.19 -29.77 0.74
CA ILE A 503 -22.89 -29.53 0.07
C ILE A 503 -23.08 -29.54 -1.44
N PHE A 504 -23.82 -30.51 -1.98
CA PHE A 504 -24.12 -30.61 -3.41
C PHE A 504 -24.93 -29.42 -3.92
N ASP A 505 -25.89 -28.91 -3.14
CA ASP A 505 -26.61 -27.68 -3.48
C ASP A 505 -25.65 -26.48 -3.65
N ALA A 506 -24.61 -26.37 -2.83
CA ALA A 506 -23.58 -25.33 -2.96
C ALA A 506 -22.76 -25.51 -4.25
N ILE A 507 -22.34 -26.74 -4.56
CA ILE A 507 -21.60 -27.07 -5.79
C ILE A 507 -22.44 -26.79 -7.04
N ASP A 508 -23.70 -27.20 -7.04
CA ASP A 508 -24.61 -26.93 -8.15
C ASP A 508 -24.82 -25.44 -8.37
N THR A 509 -24.87 -24.64 -7.30
CA THR A 509 -24.92 -23.19 -7.39
C THR A 509 -23.62 -22.62 -7.95
N LEU A 510 -22.44 -23.02 -7.46
CA LEU A 510 -21.14 -22.56 -7.96
C LEU A 510 -20.94 -22.84 -9.45
N LEU A 511 -21.38 -23.99 -9.93
CA LEU A 511 -21.29 -24.35 -11.35
C LEU A 511 -22.11 -23.42 -12.27
N THR A 512 -23.07 -22.65 -11.73
CA THR A 512 -23.81 -21.64 -12.50
C THR A 512 -23.09 -20.31 -12.67
N TYR A 513 -21.98 -20.07 -11.95
CA TYR A 513 -21.22 -18.82 -12.01
C TYR A 513 -20.18 -18.77 -13.13
N GLN A 514 -19.96 -19.87 -13.87
CA GLN A 514 -19.00 -19.84 -14.97
C GLN A 514 -19.53 -19.07 -16.17
N ASN A 515 -18.75 -18.08 -16.59
CA ASN A 515 -19.05 -17.31 -17.78
C ASN A 515 -18.55 -17.99 -19.07
N PRO A 516 -18.97 -17.54 -20.26
CA PRO A 516 -18.48 -18.06 -21.53
C PRO A 516 -16.95 -17.99 -21.69
N SER A 517 -16.29 -17.02 -21.06
CA SER A 517 -14.82 -16.89 -21.02
C SER A 517 -14.12 -18.03 -20.28
N GLY A 518 -14.83 -18.68 -19.33
CA GLY A 518 -14.27 -19.63 -18.36
C GLY A 518 -14.12 -19.05 -16.96
N ALA A 519 -14.16 -17.72 -16.80
CA ALA A 519 -14.02 -17.04 -15.52
C ALA A 519 -15.30 -17.07 -14.67
N CYS A 520 -15.18 -16.59 -13.44
CA CYS A 520 -16.30 -16.29 -12.55
C CYS A 520 -16.39 -14.80 -12.22
N SER A 521 -17.62 -14.38 -12.00
CA SER A 521 -18.00 -13.05 -11.53
C SER A 521 -18.38 -13.08 -10.05
N SER A 522 -18.72 -11.93 -9.46
CA SER A 522 -19.05 -11.85 -8.03
C SER A 522 -20.45 -12.38 -7.70
N TYR A 523 -21.50 -11.60 -7.98
CA TYR A 523 -22.89 -11.93 -7.61
C TYR A 523 -23.68 -12.64 -8.71
N GLU A 524 -23.44 -12.28 -9.96
CA GLU A 524 -24.23 -12.73 -11.12
C GLU A 524 -23.29 -12.99 -12.31
N PRO A 525 -23.75 -13.56 -13.44
CA PRO A 525 -22.98 -13.53 -14.68
C PRO A 525 -23.03 -12.12 -15.33
N PRO A 526 -22.06 -11.73 -16.17
CA PRO A 526 -22.13 -10.54 -17.00
C PRO A 526 -23.33 -10.63 -17.96
N ARG A 527 -24.27 -9.69 -17.83
CA ARG A 527 -25.53 -9.67 -18.60
C ARG A 527 -25.53 -8.68 -19.78
N ALA A 528 -24.45 -7.91 -19.92
CA ALA A 528 -24.15 -7.01 -21.02
C ALA A 528 -22.63 -6.89 -21.20
N GLY A 529 -22.19 -6.28 -22.30
CA GLY A 529 -20.76 -6.04 -22.56
C GLY A 529 -20.25 -4.75 -21.92
N GLU A 530 -18.93 -4.60 -21.84
CA GLU A 530 -18.25 -3.44 -21.22
C GLU A 530 -18.59 -2.10 -21.89
N TRP A 531 -19.10 -2.09 -23.13
CA TRP A 531 -19.60 -0.88 -23.79
C TRP A 531 -20.66 -0.15 -22.97
N MET A 532 -21.34 -0.84 -22.03
CA MET A 532 -22.29 -0.22 -21.10
C MET A 532 -21.64 0.85 -20.20
N GLU A 533 -20.32 0.80 -19.97
CA GLU A 533 -19.60 1.85 -19.23
C GLU A 533 -19.70 3.23 -19.91
N MET A 534 -20.04 3.29 -21.21
CA MET A 534 -20.37 4.55 -21.85
C MET A 534 -21.57 5.26 -21.19
N LEU A 535 -22.42 4.51 -20.47
CA LEU A 535 -23.59 4.98 -19.73
C LEU A 535 -23.33 5.14 -18.23
N ASN A 536 -22.08 5.03 -17.77
CA ASN A 536 -21.72 5.24 -16.37
C ASN A 536 -21.95 6.71 -15.97
N ALA A 537 -22.96 6.92 -15.13
CA ALA A 537 -23.40 8.23 -14.66
C ALA A 537 -22.93 8.57 -13.23
N ALA A 538 -22.12 7.73 -12.59
CA ALA A 538 -21.76 7.91 -11.17
C ALA A 538 -20.57 8.85 -10.94
N GLU A 539 -19.77 9.12 -11.99
CA GLU A 539 -18.60 10.00 -12.04
C GLU A 539 -17.42 9.66 -11.12
N VAL A 540 -17.66 9.13 -9.92
CA VAL A 540 -16.64 8.87 -8.90
C VAL A 540 -16.15 7.42 -8.91
N PHE A 541 -16.81 6.53 -9.66
CA PHE A 541 -16.51 5.09 -9.74
C PHE A 541 -16.28 4.64 -11.18
N GLY A 542 -15.34 3.71 -11.37
CA GLY A 542 -15.10 3.05 -12.65
C GLY A 542 -15.51 1.58 -12.61
N LYS A 543 -15.86 1.02 -13.79
CA LYS A 543 -16.24 -0.39 -13.93
C LYS A 543 -17.40 -0.78 -13.00
N ILE A 544 -18.56 -0.17 -13.22
CA ILE A 544 -19.75 -0.33 -12.38
C ILE A 544 -21.00 -0.75 -13.15
N MET A 545 -21.03 -0.58 -14.47
CA MET A 545 -22.26 -0.73 -15.25
C MET A 545 -22.62 -2.18 -15.51
N VAL A 546 -21.64 -3.08 -15.60
CA VAL A 546 -21.85 -4.51 -15.75
C VAL A 546 -21.12 -5.27 -14.67
N GLU A 547 -21.53 -6.50 -14.45
CA GLU A 547 -20.74 -7.44 -13.68
C GLU A 547 -19.47 -7.81 -14.47
N TYR A 548 -18.33 -7.90 -13.80
CA TYR A 548 -17.04 -8.22 -14.40
C TYR A 548 -16.53 -9.59 -13.96
N GLU A 549 -15.48 -10.05 -14.61
CA GLU A 549 -14.79 -11.30 -14.35
C GLU A 549 -13.53 -11.02 -13.54
N TYR A 550 -13.29 -11.78 -12.48
CA TYR A 550 -12.25 -11.47 -11.49
C TYR A 550 -11.32 -12.65 -11.23
N PRO A 551 -9.99 -12.45 -11.21
CA PRO A 551 -9.04 -13.48 -10.77
C PRO A 551 -9.41 -14.08 -9.41
N GLU A 552 -9.80 -13.25 -8.46
CA GLU A 552 -10.04 -13.64 -7.07
C GLU A 552 -11.28 -14.54 -6.94
N CYS A 553 -12.40 -14.12 -7.52
CA CYS A 553 -13.62 -14.92 -7.57
C CYS A 553 -13.39 -16.24 -8.33
N THR A 554 -12.68 -16.19 -9.45
CA THR A 554 -12.37 -17.38 -10.26
C THR A 554 -11.49 -18.38 -9.49
N THR A 555 -10.45 -17.91 -8.81
CA THR A 555 -9.60 -18.75 -7.95
C THR A 555 -10.39 -19.38 -6.81
N ALA A 556 -11.22 -18.60 -6.11
CA ALA A 556 -12.00 -19.09 -4.98
C ALA A 556 -12.84 -20.30 -5.40
N VAL A 557 -13.55 -20.20 -6.53
CA VAL A 557 -14.35 -21.31 -7.06
C VAL A 557 -13.49 -22.50 -7.48
N VAL A 558 -12.36 -22.26 -8.17
CA VAL A 558 -11.44 -23.34 -8.58
C VAL A 558 -10.93 -24.12 -7.36
N THR A 559 -10.51 -23.43 -6.30
CA THR A 559 -9.96 -24.07 -5.09
C THR A 559 -11.04 -24.83 -4.32
N ALA A 560 -12.26 -24.29 -4.22
CA ALA A 560 -13.39 -24.98 -3.59
C ALA A 560 -13.80 -26.25 -4.35
N LEU A 561 -13.93 -26.17 -5.69
CA LEU A 561 -14.24 -27.33 -6.52
C LEU A 561 -13.14 -28.39 -6.47
N SER A 562 -11.87 -27.97 -6.45
CA SER A 562 -10.73 -28.87 -6.35
C SER A 562 -10.68 -29.59 -5.00
N LEU A 563 -11.01 -28.90 -3.90
CA LEU A 563 -11.14 -29.52 -2.58
C LEU A 563 -12.34 -30.48 -2.54
N PHE A 564 -13.51 -30.06 -3.01
CA PHE A 564 -14.72 -30.88 -3.05
C PHE A 564 -14.49 -32.21 -3.78
N LYS A 565 -13.86 -32.18 -4.96
CA LYS A 565 -13.58 -33.37 -5.76
C LYS A 565 -12.75 -34.42 -5.01
N LYS A 566 -11.87 -34.02 -4.08
CA LYS A 566 -11.08 -34.96 -3.26
C LYS A 566 -11.95 -35.80 -2.32
N HIS A 567 -13.07 -35.24 -1.86
CA HIS A 567 -13.99 -35.89 -0.93
C HIS A 567 -15.17 -36.58 -1.64
N TRP A 568 -15.64 -36.03 -2.77
CA TRP A 568 -16.74 -36.59 -3.57
C TRP A 568 -16.33 -36.75 -5.06
N PRO A 569 -15.49 -37.75 -5.38
CA PRO A 569 -14.90 -37.90 -6.71
C PRO A 569 -15.88 -38.33 -7.81
N ASP A 570 -17.10 -38.73 -7.47
CA ASP A 570 -18.11 -39.22 -8.41
C ASP A 570 -19.20 -38.18 -8.74
N TYR A 571 -19.29 -37.09 -7.97
CA TYR A 571 -20.37 -36.10 -8.13
C TYR A 571 -19.99 -35.02 -9.15
N ARG A 572 -20.62 -35.06 -10.34
CA ARG A 572 -20.47 -34.05 -11.42
C ARG A 572 -19.02 -33.81 -11.87
N THR A 573 -18.21 -34.86 -11.80
CA THR A 573 -16.77 -34.81 -12.00
C THR A 573 -16.36 -34.26 -13.35
N ALA A 574 -17.05 -34.67 -14.42
CA ALA A 574 -16.76 -34.21 -15.78
C ALA A 574 -17.02 -32.70 -15.94
N GLU A 575 -18.09 -32.17 -15.33
CA GLU A 575 -18.37 -30.74 -15.36
C GLU A 575 -17.38 -29.94 -14.52
N ILE A 576 -16.99 -30.45 -13.35
CA ILE A 576 -16.00 -29.82 -12.47
C ILE A 576 -14.63 -29.74 -13.14
N GLU A 577 -14.15 -30.83 -13.74
CA GLU A 577 -12.86 -30.84 -14.46
C GLU A 577 -12.85 -29.82 -15.59
N LYS A 578 -13.89 -29.84 -16.43
CA LYS A 578 -14.06 -28.89 -17.52
C LYS A 578 -14.16 -27.44 -17.03
N PHE A 579 -14.81 -27.22 -15.89
CA PHE A 579 -14.91 -25.91 -15.26
C PHE A 579 -13.51 -25.41 -14.88
N VAL A 580 -12.77 -26.21 -14.10
CA VAL A 580 -11.44 -25.85 -13.59
C VAL A 580 -10.47 -25.57 -14.73
N ASP A 581 -10.46 -26.41 -15.78
CA ASP A 581 -9.58 -26.22 -16.94
C ASP A 581 -9.81 -24.88 -17.64
N ARG A 582 -11.09 -24.51 -17.85
CA ARG A 582 -11.46 -23.24 -18.50
C ARG A 582 -11.13 -22.03 -17.61
N ALA A 583 -11.38 -22.14 -16.31
CA ALA A 583 -11.09 -21.09 -15.34
C ALA A 583 -9.59 -20.81 -15.23
N VAL A 584 -8.77 -21.85 -15.08
CA VAL A 584 -7.29 -21.72 -15.04
C VAL A 584 -6.75 -21.17 -16.35
N LYS A 585 -7.29 -21.60 -17.51
CA LYS A 585 -6.92 -21.04 -18.81
C LYS A 585 -7.18 -19.53 -18.84
N TRP A 586 -8.33 -19.07 -18.35
CA TRP A 586 -8.64 -17.65 -18.30
C TRP A 586 -7.70 -16.89 -17.36
N ILE A 587 -7.41 -17.41 -16.16
CA ILE A 587 -6.48 -16.78 -15.19
C ILE A 587 -5.13 -16.49 -15.84
N LYS A 588 -4.62 -17.42 -16.66
CA LYS A 588 -3.37 -17.22 -17.41
C LYS A 588 -3.47 -16.10 -18.46
N THR A 589 -4.61 -15.97 -19.14
CA THR A 589 -4.79 -14.95 -20.18
C THR A 589 -4.87 -13.53 -19.62
N VAL A 590 -5.29 -13.37 -18.37
CA VAL A 590 -5.41 -12.05 -17.72
C VAL A 590 -4.20 -11.66 -16.86
N GLN A 591 -3.12 -12.47 -16.87
CA GLN A 591 -1.86 -12.11 -16.22
C GLN A 591 -1.26 -10.87 -16.90
N CYS A 592 -0.94 -9.84 -16.11
CA CYS A 592 -0.36 -8.59 -16.62
C CYS A 592 1.03 -8.85 -17.25
N PRO A 593 1.51 -7.99 -18.17
CA PRO A 593 2.82 -8.14 -18.80
C PRO A 593 3.98 -8.26 -17.80
N HIS A 594 3.94 -7.50 -16.71
CA HIS A 594 4.93 -7.53 -15.63
C HIS A 594 4.84 -8.78 -14.71
N GLY A 595 3.90 -9.70 -14.97
CA GLY A 595 3.79 -11.00 -14.27
C GLY A 595 2.77 -11.05 -13.12
N GLY A 596 2.30 -9.91 -12.62
CA GLY A 596 1.27 -9.87 -11.58
C GLY A 596 -0.16 -9.98 -12.14
N TRP A 597 -1.14 -9.97 -11.25
CA TRP A 597 -2.57 -9.85 -11.56
C TRP A 597 -3.17 -8.65 -10.87
N TYR A 598 -4.15 -8.00 -11.50
CA TYR A 598 -4.82 -6.82 -10.95
C TYR A 598 -5.92 -7.22 -9.95
N GLY A 599 -5.89 -6.65 -8.74
CA GLY A 599 -6.90 -6.87 -7.69
C GLY A 599 -8.04 -5.87 -7.74
N SER A 600 -9.27 -6.38 -7.64
CA SER A 600 -10.51 -5.60 -7.74
C SER A 600 -11.27 -5.48 -6.43
N TRP A 601 -10.99 -6.34 -5.46
CA TRP A 601 -11.66 -6.39 -4.15
C TRP A 601 -10.76 -6.04 -2.96
N ALA A 602 -9.44 -6.01 -3.18
CA ALA A 602 -8.45 -5.51 -2.25
C ALA A 602 -7.23 -4.96 -3.00
N ILE A 603 -6.41 -4.17 -2.30
CA ILE A 603 -5.29 -3.40 -2.88
C ILE A 603 -4.06 -4.30 -3.04
N CYS A 604 -3.46 -4.44 -4.22
CA CYS A 604 -4.07 -4.60 -5.53
C CYS A 604 -3.40 -5.84 -6.14
N PHE A 605 -2.10 -5.74 -6.42
CA PHE A 605 -1.38 -6.76 -7.14
C PHE A 605 -0.92 -7.91 -6.24
N THR A 606 -0.47 -7.66 -5.01
CA THR A 606 -0.13 -8.73 -4.05
C THR A 606 -1.35 -9.60 -3.76
N TYR A 607 -2.51 -8.97 -3.60
CA TYR A 607 -3.79 -9.65 -3.39
C TYR A 607 -4.16 -10.57 -4.56
N ALA A 608 -4.34 -10.04 -5.77
CA ALA A 608 -4.77 -10.91 -6.88
C ALA A 608 -3.67 -11.91 -7.31
N THR A 609 -2.39 -11.56 -7.17
CA THR A 609 -1.29 -12.49 -7.50
C THR A 609 -1.26 -13.69 -6.55
N GLN A 610 -1.57 -13.54 -5.25
CA GLN A 610 -1.65 -14.71 -4.36
C GLN A 610 -2.74 -15.69 -4.80
N PHE A 611 -3.93 -15.19 -5.17
CA PHE A 611 -5.04 -16.01 -5.64
C PHE A 611 -4.72 -16.68 -6.97
N ALA A 612 -4.12 -15.94 -7.92
CA ALA A 612 -3.73 -16.53 -9.18
C ALA A 612 -2.72 -17.66 -8.98
N LEU A 613 -1.67 -17.45 -8.16
CA LEU A 613 -0.68 -18.48 -7.86
C LEU A 613 -1.29 -19.68 -7.12
N GLU A 614 -2.26 -19.48 -6.24
CA GLU A 614 -3.01 -20.56 -5.57
C GLU A 614 -3.80 -21.42 -6.57
N SER A 615 -4.50 -20.79 -7.52
CA SER A 615 -5.25 -21.52 -8.55
C SER A 615 -4.34 -22.36 -9.44
N LEU A 616 -3.19 -21.83 -9.84
CA LEU A 616 -2.20 -22.55 -10.65
C LEU A 616 -1.64 -23.73 -9.86
N ALA A 617 -1.28 -23.52 -8.60
CA ALA A 617 -0.82 -24.59 -7.72
C ALA A 617 -1.87 -25.69 -7.52
N SER A 618 -3.16 -25.35 -7.44
CA SER A 618 -4.23 -26.34 -7.26
C SER A 618 -4.39 -27.32 -8.44
N VAL A 619 -3.88 -26.97 -9.63
CA VAL A 619 -3.82 -27.86 -10.80
C VAL A 619 -2.41 -28.38 -11.10
N GLY A 620 -1.49 -28.23 -10.15
CA GLY A 620 -0.11 -28.74 -10.25
C GLY A 620 0.86 -27.82 -10.98
N GLU A 621 0.49 -26.58 -11.26
CA GLU A 621 1.36 -25.58 -11.89
C GLU A 621 2.08 -24.70 -10.86
N THR A 622 3.37 -24.97 -10.69
CA THR A 622 4.24 -24.33 -9.72
C THR A 622 5.41 -23.62 -10.41
N TYR A 623 6.28 -22.98 -9.63
CA TYR A 623 7.45 -22.28 -10.14
C TYR A 623 8.35 -23.18 -11.00
N ALA A 624 8.48 -24.46 -10.65
CA ALA A 624 9.35 -25.38 -11.38
C ALA A 624 8.87 -25.65 -12.81
N ASN A 625 7.55 -25.71 -13.05
CA ASN A 625 6.98 -26.21 -14.30
C ASN A 625 6.11 -25.19 -15.07
N SER A 626 5.70 -24.06 -14.47
CA SER A 626 4.83 -23.08 -15.12
C SER A 626 5.51 -21.72 -15.28
N SER A 627 5.55 -21.23 -16.53
CA SER A 627 6.04 -19.89 -16.83
C SER A 627 5.17 -18.79 -16.21
N HIS A 628 3.86 -19.03 -16.04
CA HIS A 628 2.95 -18.07 -15.43
C HIS A 628 3.22 -17.96 -13.93
N SER A 629 3.41 -19.10 -13.25
CA SER A 629 3.79 -19.14 -11.84
C SER A 629 5.15 -18.49 -11.60
N ARG A 630 6.16 -18.76 -12.45
CA ARG A 630 7.48 -18.08 -12.38
C ARG A 630 7.36 -16.57 -12.47
N ARG A 631 6.66 -16.05 -13.49
CA ARG A 631 6.47 -14.62 -13.68
C ARG A 631 5.71 -13.97 -12.51
N GLY A 632 4.74 -14.67 -11.92
CA GLY A 632 4.05 -14.21 -10.71
C GLY A 632 4.99 -14.10 -9.50
N CYS A 633 5.83 -15.10 -9.26
CA CYS A 633 6.84 -15.05 -8.20
C CYS A 633 7.88 -13.96 -8.45
N GLU A 634 8.41 -13.86 -9.67
CA GLU A 634 9.39 -12.83 -10.07
C GLU A 634 8.82 -11.43 -9.89
N PHE A 635 7.55 -11.22 -10.25
CA PHE A 635 6.85 -9.98 -9.99
C PHE A 635 6.83 -9.64 -8.49
N LEU A 636 6.35 -10.56 -7.64
CA LEU A 636 6.33 -10.34 -6.19
C LEU A 636 7.73 -10.02 -5.66
N LEU A 637 8.74 -10.81 -6.01
CA LEU A 637 10.12 -10.61 -5.55
C LEU A 637 10.70 -9.28 -6.01
N SER A 638 10.35 -8.81 -7.21
CA SER A 638 10.77 -7.49 -7.72
C SER A 638 10.24 -6.31 -6.90
N LYS A 639 9.22 -6.56 -6.05
CA LYS A 639 8.58 -5.59 -5.17
C LYS A 639 8.90 -5.80 -3.69
N GLN A 640 9.71 -6.80 -3.36
CA GLN A 640 10.15 -7.00 -1.99
C GLN A 640 11.08 -5.86 -1.55
N ARG A 641 10.83 -5.30 -0.38
CA ARG A 641 11.62 -4.22 0.21
C ARG A 641 12.77 -4.77 1.05
N ASP A 642 13.74 -3.90 1.38
CA ASP A 642 14.93 -4.28 2.15
C ASP A 642 14.63 -4.84 3.55
N ASP A 643 13.51 -4.42 4.14
CA ASP A 643 13.02 -4.94 5.42
C ASP A 643 12.33 -6.31 5.31
N GLY A 644 12.23 -6.86 4.11
CA GLY A 644 11.63 -8.15 3.80
C GLY A 644 10.14 -8.10 3.46
N GLY A 645 9.47 -6.95 3.63
CA GLY A 645 8.03 -6.83 3.42
C GLY A 645 7.63 -6.29 2.04
N TRP A 646 6.32 -6.16 1.86
CA TRP A 646 5.67 -5.60 0.68
C TRP A 646 4.74 -4.45 1.07
N SER A 647 4.52 -3.53 0.13
CA SER A 647 3.76 -2.31 0.37
C SER A 647 2.98 -1.90 -0.87
N GLU A 648 1.69 -1.62 -0.72
CA GLU A 648 0.87 -1.06 -1.79
C GLU A 648 -0.02 0.06 -1.28
N HIS A 649 -0.05 1.15 -2.05
CA HIS A 649 -0.94 2.28 -1.84
C HIS A 649 -2.22 2.07 -2.65
N TYR A 650 -3.37 2.56 -2.13
CA TYR A 650 -4.66 2.43 -2.82
C TYR A 650 -4.68 3.02 -4.24
N LYS A 651 -3.78 3.96 -4.52
CA LYS A 651 -3.59 4.53 -5.88
C LYS A 651 -3.26 3.47 -6.92
N ALA A 652 -2.73 2.31 -6.53
CA ALA A 652 -2.54 1.16 -7.42
C ALA A 652 -3.84 0.66 -8.04
N CYS A 653 -4.95 0.79 -7.34
CA CYS A 653 -6.28 0.45 -7.86
C CYS A 653 -6.75 1.50 -8.88
N GLU A 654 -6.57 2.78 -8.56
CA GLU A 654 -6.99 3.89 -9.43
C GLU A 654 -6.23 3.92 -10.76
N THR A 655 -4.91 3.72 -10.73
CA THR A 655 -4.02 3.84 -11.90
C THR A 655 -3.84 2.52 -12.64
N GLY A 656 -4.04 1.38 -11.96
CA GLY A 656 -3.68 0.07 -12.51
C GLY A 656 -2.17 -0.15 -12.59
N GLU A 657 -1.38 0.59 -11.79
CA GLU A 657 0.07 0.47 -11.71
C GLU A 657 0.53 0.26 -10.27
N TRP A 658 1.74 -0.25 -10.06
CA TRP A 658 2.26 -0.44 -8.70
C TRP A 658 2.63 0.90 -8.05
N HIS A 659 2.01 1.21 -6.91
CA HIS A 659 2.38 2.35 -6.06
C HIS A 659 2.75 1.87 -4.67
N GLU A 660 3.94 2.22 -4.20
CA GLU A 660 4.39 1.94 -2.83
C GLU A 660 3.61 2.80 -1.82
N HIS A 661 3.22 2.23 -0.69
CA HIS A 661 2.63 3.01 0.39
C HIS A 661 3.73 3.84 1.11
N PRO A 662 3.48 5.12 1.42
CA PRO A 662 4.51 5.98 2.03
C PRO A 662 4.95 5.53 3.42
N SER A 663 4.14 4.75 4.15
CA SER A 663 4.52 4.15 5.44
C SER A 663 5.52 2.99 5.32
N GLY A 664 5.81 2.51 4.11
CA GLY A 664 6.63 1.31 3.87
C GLY A 664 5.82 0.02 3.95
N SER A 665 6.52 -1.08 4.24
CA SER A 665 5.94 -2.43 4.24
C SER A 665 4.73 -2.53 5.16
N GLN A 666 3.70 -3.25 4.71
CA GLN A 666 2.47 -3.53 5.44
C GLN A 666 2.35 -5.04 5.71
N VAL A 667 1.88 -5.44 6.89
CA VAL A 667 1.81 -6.86 7.30
C VAL A 667 0.84 -7.67 6.45
N VAL A 668 -0.27 -7.07 6.01
CA VAL A 668 -1.27 -7.75 5.18
C VAL A 668 -0.74 -7.99 3.75
N MET A 669 -0.19 -6.97 3.10
CA MET A 669 0.41 -7.08 1.77
C MET A 669 1.62 -8.02 1.78
N THR A 670 2.40 -7.99 2.86
CA THR A 670 3.49 -8.95 3.10
C THR A 670 2.95 -10.38 3.21
N ALA A 671 1.88 -10.60 3.98
CA ALA A 671 1.26 -11.91 4.11
C ALA A 671 0.77 -12.44 2.75
N TRP A 672 0.09 -11.63 1.95
CA TRP A 672 -0.36 -12.02 0.60
C TRP A 672 0.79 -12.42 -0.31
N ALA A 673 1.85 -11.61 -0.38
CA ALA A 673 3.02 -11.96 -1.18
C ALA A 673 3.66 -13.29 -0.74
N LEU A 674 3.78 -13.51 0.57
CA LEU A 674 4.33 -14.75 1.12
C LEU A 674 3.44 -15.96 0.81
N ILE A 675 2.12 -15.85 0.95
CA ILE A 675 1.16 -16.90 0.61
C ILE A 675 1.30 -17.26 -0.87
N GLY A 676 1.34 -16.27 -1.76
CA GLY A 676 1.54 -16.50 -3.19
C GLY A 676 2.86 -17.23 -3.51
N LEU A 677 3.98 -16.78 -2.94
CA LEU A 677 5.29 -17.41 -3.12
C LEU A 677 5.33 -18.85 -2.61
N MET A 678 4.70 -19.12 -1.45
CA MET A 678 4.62 -20.46 -0.90
C MET A 678 3.69 -21.35 -1.71
N ASN A 679 2.51 -20.90 -2.14
CA ASN A 679 1.62 -21.70 -3.00
C ASN A 679 2.30 -22.08 -4.32
N ALA A 680 3.08 -21.17 -4.90
CA ALA A 680 3.80 -21.41 -6.13
C ALA A 680 5.05 -22.31 -6.00
N ASP A 681 5.35 -22.85 -4.81
CA ASP A 681 6.58 -23.60 -4.53
C ASP A 681 7.87 -22.85 -4.91
N TYR A 682 7.95 -21.55 -4.59
CA TYR A 682 9.16 -20.78 -4.88
C TYR A 682 10.41 -21.41 -4.20
N PRO A 683 11.49 -21.70 -4.94
CA PRO A 683 12.58 -22.56 -4.46
C PRO A 683 13.51 -21.92 -3.43
N HIS A 684 13.51 -20.59 -3.30
CA HIS A 684 14.43 -19.90 -2.40
C HIS A 684 13.72 -19.38 -1.16
N VAL A 685 14.04 -19.97 -0.01
CA VAL A 685 13.39 -19.63 1.27
C VAL A 685 13.81 -18.27 1.83
N GLU A 686 14.98 -17.73 1.49
CA GLU A 686 15.51 -16.51 2.10
C GLU A 686 14.58 -15.28 1.94
N PRO A 687 14.05 -14.95 0.75
CA PRO A 687 13.02 -13.92 0.60
C PRO A 687 11.79 -14.15 1.48
N ILE A 688 11.32 -15.39 1.57
CA ILE A 688 10.14 -15.75 2.37
C ILE A 688 10.46 -15.56 3.87
N ARG A 689 11.62 -16.03 4.32
CA ARG A 689 12.11 -15.93 5.70
C ARG A 689 12.19 -14.47 6.16
N LYS A 690 12.64 -13.54 5.29
CA LYS A 690 12.68 -12.10 5.59
C LYS A 690 11.29 -11.50 5.82
N GLY A 691 10.30 -11.83 4.98
CA GLY A 691 8.92 -11.35 5.17
C GLY A 691 8.28 -11.92 6.43
N ILE A 692 8.50 -13.21 6.71
CA ILE A 692 8.04 -13.86 7.95
C ILE A 692 8.65 -13.18 9.18
N LYS A 693 9.94 -12.86 9.14
CA LYS A 693 10.62 -12.11 10.20
C LYS A 693 9.94 -10.75 10.46
N LEU A 694 9.66 -9.98 9.41
CA LEU A 694 8.98 -8.68 9.54
C LEU A 694 7.61 -8.82 10.22
N ILE A 695 6.82 -9.81 9.80
CA ILE A 695 5.50 -10.07 10.41
C ILE A 695 5.66 -10.41 11.90
N MET A 696 6.59 -11.29 12.26
CA MET A 696 6.83 -11.67 13.66
C MET A 696 7.31 -10.49 14.51
N GLU A 697 8.20 -9.65 13.98
CA GLU A 697 8.73 -8.46 14.69
C GLU A 697 7.66 -7.40 14.97
N ARG A 698 6.54 -7.41 14.23
CA ARG A 698 5.41 -6.48 14.42
C ARG A 698 4.29 -7.03 15.32
N GLN A 699 4.38 -8.28 15.77
CA GLN A 699 3.40 -8.85 16.70
C GLN A 699 3.49 -8.14 18.06
N GLN A 700 2.35 -7.72 18.59
CA GLN A 700 2.23 -7.06 19.88
C GLN A 700 2.30 -8.07 21.04
N PRO A 701 2.65 -7.65 22.28
CA PRO A 701 2.75 -8.54 23.43
C PRO A 701 1.48 -9.32 23.77
N ASN A 702 0.30 -8.81 23.40
CA ASN A 702 -0.99 -9.50 23.58
C ASN A 702 -1.32 -10.50 22.47
N GLY A 703 -0.47 -10.62 21.43
CA GLY A 703 -0.64 -11.50 20.28
C GLY A 703 -1.20 -10.84 19.02
N GLU A 704 -1.71 -9.60 19.10
CA GLU A 704 -2.31 -8.93 17.95
C GLU A 704 -1.27 -8.30 16.99
N TRP A 705 -1.73 -7.90 15.81
CA TRP A 705 -1.03 -6.95 14.94
C TRP A 705 -1.78 -5.62 14.92
N LEU A 706 -1.05 -4.50 14.81
CA LEU A 706 -1.66 -3.19 14.73
C LEU A 706 -2.28 -2.96 13.35
N GLN A 707 -3.34 -2.16 13.30
CA GLN A 707 -3.94 -1.73 12.03
C GLN A 707 -2.96 -0.80 11.31
N GLU A 708 -2.75 -1.05 10.02
CA GLU A 708 -1.92 -0.24 9.14
C GLU A 708 -2.83 0.48 8.11
N ALA A 709 -2.38 0.66 6.87
CA ALA A 709 -3.24 1.26 5.84
C ALA A 709 -4.40 0.34 5.47
N ILE A 710 -5.41 0.92 4.83
CA ILE A 710 -6.61 0.23 4.35
C ILE A 710 -6.25 -0.88 3.36
N GLU A 711 -7.01 -1.97 3.38
CA GLU A 711 -6.72 -3.18 2.60
C GLU A 711 -7.68 -3.39 1.43
N GLY A 712 -8.96 -3.03 1.61
CA GLY A 712 -10.02 -3.30 0.66
C GLY A 712 -10.22 -2.18 -0.36
N VAL A 713 -10.76 -2.56 -1.52
CA VAL A 713 -11.19 -1.63 -2.57
C VAL A 713 -12.44 -2.17 -3.26
N PHE A 714 -13.27 -1.29 -3.79
CA PHE A 714 -14.26 -1.63 -4.80
C PHE A 714 -14.32 -0.53 -5.87
N ASN A 715 -14.67 -0.95 -7.10
CA ASN A 715 -14.88 -0.07 -8.25
C ASN A 715 -13.72 0.92 -8.50
N LYS A 716 -12.49 0.44 -8.33
CA LYS A 716 -11.19 1.13 -8.52
C LYS A 716 -10.86 2.23 -7.50
N SER A 717 -11.82 3.09 -7.18
CA SER A 717 -11.58 4.39 -6.54
C SER A 717 -12.05 4.49 -5.10
N CYS A 718 -12.72 3.47 -4.56
CA CYS A 718 -13.29 3.54 -3.21
C CYS A 718 -12.75 2.46 -2.29
N MET A 719 -12.13 2.88 -1.20
CA MET A 719 -11.44 1.99 -0.27
C MET A 719 -12.34 1.62 0.90
N ILE A 720 -12.15 0.39 1.40
CA ILE A 720 -12.95 -0.18 2.48
C ILE A 720 -12.06 -1.01 3.42
N SER A 721 -12.30 -0.93 4.73
CA SER A 721 -11.44 -1.53 5.75
C SER A 721 -11.72 -3.02 5.94
N PHE A 722 -10.67 -3.83 6.07
CA PHE A 722 -10.77 -5.22 6.51
C PHE A 722 -9.82 -5.48 7.69
N PRO A 723 -10.11 -4.94 8.88
CA PRO A 723 -9.20 -4.99 10.03
C PRO A 723 -8.90 -6.41 10.52
N ASN A 724 -9.70 -7.40 10.15
CA ASN A 724 -9.45 -8.80 10.47
C ASN A 724 -8.39 -9.45 9.56
N TYR A 725 -8.01 -8.83 8.43
CA TYR A 725 -6.98 -9.36 7.51
C TYR A 725 -5.59 -9.45 8.14
N LYS A 726 -5.28 -8.54 9.07
CA LYS A 726 -4.05 -8.59 9.88
C LYS A 726 -3.99 -9.80 10.82
N PHE A 727 -5.10 -10.51 11.01
CA PHE A 727 -5.15 -11.81 11.66
C PHE A 727 -5.22 -12.92 10.61
N THR A 728 -6.26 -12.96 9.78
CA THR A 728 -6.54 -14.11 8.91
C THR A 728 -5.37 -14.42 7.96
N PHE A 729 -4.88 -13.44 7.21
CA PHE A 729 -3.78 -13.66 6.25
C PHE A 729 -2.42 -13.79 6.92
N VAL A 730 -2.18 -13.05 7.99
CA VAL A 730 -0.91 -13.12 8.75
C VAL A 730 -0.75 -14.49 9.42
N LEU A 731 -1.80 -14.98 10.08
CA LEU A 731 -1.82 -16.32 10.68
C LEU A 731 -1.64 -17.39 9.61
N LYS A 732 -2.33 -17.26 8.46
CA LYS A 732 -2.16 -18.16 7.31
C LYS A 732 -0.71 -18.18 6.82
N ALA A 733 -0.09 -17.02 6.57
CA ALA A 733 1.29 -16.94 6.08
C ALA A 733 2.30 -17.55 7.08
N LEU A 734 2.18 -17.23 8.37
CA LEU A 734 3.05 -17.79 9.41
C LEU A 734 2.85 -19.30 9.59
N GLY A 735 1.60 -19.75 9.49
CA GLY A 735 1.19 -21.15 9.56
C GLY A 735 1.76 -21.97 8.41
N MET A 736 1.52 -21.54 7.18
CA MET A 736 2.05 -22.16 5.96
C MET A 736 3.58 -22.27 6.02
N PHE A 737 4.27 -21.20 6.45
CA PHE A 737 5.71 -21.24 6.59
C PHE A 737 6.16 -22.28 7.62
N SER A 738 5.48 -22.37 8.76
CA SER A 738 5.80 -23.35 9.83
C SER A 738 5.62 -24.79 9.35
N GLN A 739 4.54 -25.06 8.61
CA GLN A 739 4.24 -26.38 8.08
C GLN A 739 5.23 -26.79 6.98
N ARG A 740 5.58 -25.85 6.11
CA ARG A 740 6.45 -26.11 4.96
C ARG A 740 7.94 -26.15 5.30
N TYR A 741 8.35 -25.38 6.30
CA TYR A 741 9.75 -25.21 6.67
C TYR A 741 9.96 -25.39 8.20
N PRO A 742 9.64 -26.57 8.77
CA PRO A 742 9.65 -26.78 10.22
C PRO A 742 11.04 -26.64 10.85
N GLU A 743 12.09 -26.89 10.08
CA GLU A 743 13.49 -26.78 10.53
C GLU A 743 14.08 -25.37 10.39
N GLU A 744 13.36 -24.46 9.73
CA GLU A 744 13.86 -23.12 9.46
C GLU A 744 13.75 -22.19 10.67
N THR A 745 14.87 -21.55 11.03
CA THR A 745 14.90 -20.53 12.07
C THR A 745 14.82 -19.14 11.46
N VAL A 746 13.75 -18.41 11.77
CA VAL A 746 13.52 -17.04 11.26
C VAL A 746 14.49 -16.04 11.83
N PHE A 747 14.69 -16.11 13.15
CA PHE A 747 15.79 -15.43 13.80
C PHE A 747 16.98 -16.38 13.74
N PRO A 748 18.12 -15.95 13.15
CA PRO A 748 19.30 -16.79 13.15
C PRO A 748 19.59 -17.20 14.60
N LYS A 749 19.85 -18.50 14.82
CA LYS A 749 20.45 -18.94 16.08
C LYS A 749 21.61 -17.99 16.32
N VAL A 750 21.57 -17.25 17.43
CA VAL A 750 22.77 -16.57 17.93
C VAL A 750 23.76 -17.71 18.11
N GLN A 751 24.60 -17.96 17.12
CA GLN A 751 25.77 -18.79 17.33
C GLN A 751 26.45 -18.11 18.50
N SER A 752 26.62 -18.85 19.58
CA SER A 752 27.39 -18.45 20.73
C SER A 752 28.88 -18.37 20.35
N ALA A 753 29.22 -17.61 19.30
CA ALA A 753 30.42 -16.80 19.35
C ALA A 753 30.11 -15.79 20.45
N SER A 754 30.79 -15.90 21.59
CA SER A 754 30.59 -15.00 22.72
C SER A 754 30.46 -13.57 22.21
N MET A 755 29.29 -12.94 22.38
CA MET A 755 29.12 -11.55 21.96
C MET A 755 30.26 -10.76 22.57
N SER A 756 31.02 -10.08 21.71
CA SER A 756 32.11 -9.23 22.18
C SER A 756 31.56 -8.21 23.17
N GLU A 757 32.37 -7.82 24.14
CA GLU A 757 31.95 -6.89 25.18
C GLU A 757 31.50 -5.55 24.58
N GLY A 758 32.03 -5.18 23.42
CA GLY A 758 31.60 -4.01 22.66
C GLY A 758 30.17 -4.14 22.14
N GLN A 759 29.78 -5.30 21.61
CA GLN A 759 28.42 -5.55 21.12
C GLN A 759 27.41 -5.51 22.28
N ARG A 760 27.74 -6.18 23.40
CA ARG A 760 26.93 -6.18 24.62
C ARG A 760 26.79 -4.78 25.21
N GLY A 761 27.88 -4.00 25.15
CA GLY A 761 27.87 -2.60 25.57
C GLY A 761 26.93 -1.73 24.74
N LEU A 762 26.95 -1.89 23.41
CA LEU A 762 26.03 -1.17 22.50
C LEU A 762 24.56 -1.51 22.78
N GLU A 763 24.24 -2.78 23.01
CA GLU A 763 22.87 -3.22 23.35
C GLU A 763 22.42 -2.69 24.71
N ALA A 764 23.28 -2.73 25.73
CA ALA A 764 22.98 -2.17 27.05
C ALA A 764 22.67 -0.67 26.97
N ILE A 765 23.43 0.11 26.18
CA ILE A 765 23.14 1.53 25.95
C ILE A 765 21.81 1.73 25.21
N ARG A 766 21.46 0.89 24.22
CA ARG A 766 20.15 0.94 23.54
C ARG A 766 18.99 0.61 24.49
N ALA A 767 19.20 -0.33 25.40
CA ALA A 767 18.24 -0.70 26.44
C ALA A 767 18.20 0.28 27.64
N ARG A 768 18.85 1.46 27.53
CA ARG A 768 18.96 2.49 28.58
C ARG A 768 19.63 2.03 29.88
N LYS A 769 20.42 0.95 29.85
CA LYS A 769 21.25 0.50 30.97
C LYS A 769 22.63 1.14 30.88
N LEU A 770 22.70 2.44 31.18
CA LEU A 770 23.86 3.29 30.86
C LEU A 770 25.14 2.84 31.58
N ASP A 771 25.08 2.58 32.89
CA ASP A 771 26.27 2.17 33.66
C ASP A 771 26.80 0.78 33.27
N GLU A 772 25.90 -0.15 32.93
CA GLU A 772 26.26 -1.48 32.43
C GLU A 772 26.92 -1.37 31.05
N GLY A 773 26.34 -0.56 30.16
CA GLY A 773 26.89 -0.32 28.84
C GLY A 773 28.26 0.36 28.89
N ILE A 774 28.48 1.34 29.76
CA ILE A 774 29.80 1.96 29.95
C ILE A 774 30.84 0.93 30.37
N LYS A 775 30.56 0.10 31.39
CA LYS A 775 31.50 -0.95 31.86
C LYS A 775 31.89 -1.94 30.75
N LEU A 776 30.92 -2.33 29.93
CA LEU A 776 31.15 -3.26 28.82
C LEU A 776 31.94 -2.60 27.68
N LEU A 777 31.63 -1.34 27.35
CA LEU A 777 32.36 -0.58 26.34
C LEU A 777 33.78 -0.23 26.81
N ASP A 778 33.99 0.07 28.09
CA ASP A 778 35.33 0.29 28.67
C ASP A 778 36.23 -0.90 28.39
N LYS A 779 35.75 -2.10 28.72
CA LYS A 779 36.51 -3.34 28.53
C LYS A 779 36.75 -3.67 27.05
N ALA A 780 35.79 -3.36 26.18
CA ALA A 780 35.96 -3.51 24.74
C ALA A 780 37.00 -2.55 24.16
N LEU A 781 37.03 -1.30 24.67
CA LEU A 781 37.93 -0.24 24.22
C LEU A 781 39.38 -0.45 24.70
N GLU A 782 39.62 -1.30 25.69
CA GLU A 782 40.98 -1.77 26.04
C GLU A 782 41.65 -2.54 24.90
N GLN A 783 40.87 -3.20 24.04
CA GLN A 783 41.36 -4.08 22.97
C GLN A 783 41.31 -3.45 21.59
N SER A 784 40.38 -2.51 21.36
CA SER A 784 40.23 -1.85 20.05
C SER A 784 39.66 -0.46 20.19
N ASN A 785 40.30 0.52 19.54
CA ASN A 785 39.86 1.91 19.54
C ASN A 785 38.69 2.13 18.55
N SER A 786 37.55 1.46 18.74
CA SER A 786 36.41 1.51 17.82
C SER A 786 35.66 2.85 17.90
N PRO A 787 35.53 3.60 16.78
CA PRO A 787 34.84 4.89 16.80
C PRO A 787 33.36 4.74 17.17
N THR A 788 32.73 3.63 16.77
CA THR A 788 31.33 3.32 17.12
C THR A 788 31.14 3.11 18.62
N TRP A 789 32.09 2.43 19.29
CA TRP A 789 32.03 2.18 20.73
C TRP A 789 32.31 3.46 21.52
N LEU A 790 33.28 4.26 21.09
CA LEU A 790 33.58 5.57 21.67
C LEU A 790 32.36 6.50 21.57
N LEU A 791 31.69 6.58 20.42
CA LEU A 791 30.49 7.42 20.27
C LEU A 791 29.32 6.96 21.15
N ALA A 792 29.14 5.64 21.30
CA ALA A 792 28.13 5.11 22.19
C ALA A 792 28.44 5.40 23.67
N ARG A 793 29.70 5.28 24.08
CA ARG A 793 30.15 5.62 25.43
C ARG A 793 30.08 7.13 25.69
N ALA A 794 30.42 7.96 24.70
CA ALA A 794 30.23 9.42 24.74
C ALA A 794 28.77 9.80 24.98
N LYS A 795 27.83 9.15 24.29
CA LYS A 795 26.39 9.37 24.47
C LYS A 795 25.94 8.98 25.88
N ALA A 796 26.44 7.87 26.42
CA ALA A 796 26.15 7.42 27.78
C ALA A 796 26.70 8.40 28.82
N HIS A 797 27.96 8.83 28.69
CA HIS A 797 28.57 9.84 29.57
C HIS A 797 27.83 11.18 29.50
N TYR A 798 27.41 11.63 28.31
CA TYR A 798 26.63 12.84 28.14
C TYR A 798 25.27 12.76 28.87
N MET A 799 24.57 11.62 28.77
CA MET A 799 23.30 11.39 29.47
C MET A 799 23.46 11.36 31.00
N LEU A 800 24.62 10.90 31.50
CA LEU A 800 24.98 10.93 32.92
C LEU A 800 25.59 12.27 33.38
N LYS A 801 25.60 13.29 32.51
CA LYS A 801 26.19 14.63 32.76
C LYS A 801 27.71 14.64 33.01
N ASN A 802 28.42 13.60 32.57
CA ASN A 802 29.88 13.52 32.59
C ASN A 802 30.46 14.09 31.29
N HIS A 803 30.32 15.41 31.13
CA HIS A 803 30.64 16.09 29.86
C HIS A 803 32.13 16.05 29.47
N ASP A 804 33.05 15.95 30.44
CA ASP A 804 34.49 15.82 30.17
C ASP A 804 34.81 14.50 29.46
N LEU A 805 34.32 13.39 30.01
CA LEU A 805 34.52 12.05 29.44
C LEU A 805 33.80 11.90 28.10
N ALA A 806 32.61 12.49 27.97
CA ALA A 806 31.88 12.51 26.70
C ALA A 806 32.63 13.27 25.60
N LEU A 807 33.28 14.40 25.95
CA LEU A 807 34.09 15.17 25.02
C LEU A 807 35.36 14.40 24.62
N GLU A 808 36.04 13.77 25.57
CA GLU A 808 37.23 12.94 25.30
C GLU A 808 36.92 11.78 24.36
N ASP A 809 35.80 11.08 24.58
CA ASP A 809 35.37 9.99 23.71
C ASP A 809 34.99 10.47 22.30
N ALA A 810 34.34 11.62 22.19
CA ALA A 810 34.00 12.21 20.89
C ALA A 810 35.26 12.61 20.10
N GLU A 811 36.28 13.17 20.77
CA GLU A 811 37.56 13.52 20.14
C GLU A 811 38.35 12.26 19.72
N ALA A 812 38.38 11.23 20.57
CA ALA A 812 38.99 9.95 20.24
C ALA A 812 38.28 9.23 19.08
N ALA A 813 36.94 9.30 19.03
CA ALA A 813 36.15 8.74 17.95
C ALA A 813 36.45 9.42 16.62
N TYR A 814 36.63 10.75 16.63
CA TYR A 814 36.98 11.52 15.43
C TYR A 814 38.34 11.09 14.87
N HIS A 815 39.37 10.96 15.73
CA HIS A 815 40.69 10.45 15.31
C HIS A 815 40.62 9.03 14.77
N SER A 816 39.93 8.14 15.47
CA SER A 816 39.79 6.74 15.03
C SER A 816 39.03 6.63 13.71
N ALA A 817 38.02 7.47 13.48
CA ALA A 817 37.28 7.51 12.22
C ALA A 817 38.15 8.00 11.05
N ILE A 818 39.00 9.01 11.27
CA ILE A 818 39.97 9.51 10.29
C ILE A 818 41.01 8.43 9.95
N GLU A 819 41.62 7.80 10.96
CA GLU A 819 42.68 6.81 10.77
C GLU A 819 42.20 5.55 10.03
N ARG A 820 40.93 5.16 10.19
CA ARG A 820 40.38 3.95 9.58
C ARG A 820 40.03 4.08 8.09
N GLY A 821 39.83 5.29 7.56
CA GLY A 821 39.62 5.54 6.12
C GLY A 821 38.53 4.71 5.41
N SER A 822 37.55 4.17 6.14
CA SER A 822 36.53 3.25 5.61
C SER A 822 35.35 3.98 4.96
N GLY A 823 34.51 3.28 4.19
CA GLY A 823 33.30 3.85 3.58
C GLY A 823 32.31 4.51 4.57
N ASN A 824 32.33 4.10 5.85
CA ASN A 824 31.50 4.67 6.92
C ASN A 824 32.20 5.77 7.76
N SER A 825 33.47 6.08 7.49
CA SER A 825 34.25 7.03 8.30
C SER A 825 33.63 8.44 8.32
N ARG A 826 33.05 8.90 7.21
CA ARG A 826 32.41 10.23 7.13
C ARG A 826 31.23 10.38 8.10
N LYS A 827 30.34 9.38 8.18
CA LYS A 827 29.20 9.39 9.11
C LYS A 827 29.65 9.46 10.57
N LEU A 828 30.67 8.69 10.92
CA LEU A 828 31.24 8.68 12.27
C LEU A 828 31.92 10.00 12.62
N MET A 829 32.57 10.66 11.65
CA MET A 829 33.15 11.98 11.82
C MET A 829 32.09 13.08 12.00
N ILE A 830 30.98 13.02 11.27
CA ILE A 830 29.84 13.94 11.42
C ILE A 830 29.28 13.83 12.85
N GLU A 831 28.98 12.61 13.30
CA GLU A 831 28.44 12.35 14.64
C GLU A 831 29.43 12.77 15.74
N ALA A 832 30.73 12.51 15.58
CA ALA A 832 31.75 12.93 16.55
C ALA A 832 31.83 14.46 16.68
N GLN A 833 31.78 15.22 15.57
CA GLN A 833 31.75 16.69 15.62
C GLN A 833 30.46 17.22 16.27
N TYR A 834 29.31 16.62 15.96
CA TYR A 834 28.05 16.94 16.61
C TYR A 834 28.12 16.73 18.13
N ARG A 835 28.69 15.60 18.59
CA ARG A 835 28.87 15.32 20.03
C ARG A 835 29.83 16.31 20.72
N ARG A 836 30.92 16.71 20.05
CA ARG A 836 31.81 17.78 20.54
C ARG A 836 31.04 19.09 20.73
N ALA A 837 30.20 19.46 19.77
CA ALA A 837 29.36 20.65 19.86
C ALA A 837 28.39 20.60 21.06
N CYS A 838 27.75 19.46 21.31
CA CYS A 838 26.88 19.29 22.47
C CYS A 838 27.64 19.45 23.80
N CYS A 839 28.84 18.89 23.92
CA CYS A 839 29.62 18.96 25.17
C CYS A 839 30.16 20.38 25.41
N LEU A 840 30.74 21.02 24.39
CA LEU A 840 31.29 22.38 24.49
C LEU A 840 30.21 23.43 24.84
N PHE A 841 28.98 23.22 24.36
CA PHE A 841 27.85 24.08 24.71
C PHE A 841 27.56 24.07 26.22
N GLN A 842 27.70 22.93 26.90
CA GLN A 842 27.49 22.84 28.37
C GLN A 842 28.55 23.63 29.15
N TYR A 843 29.76 23.79 28.60
CA TYR A 843 30.82 24.63 29.18
C TYR A 843 30.68 26.12 28.86
N ARG A 844 29.58 26.54 28.23
CA ARG A 844 29.37 27.91 27.73
C ARG A 844 30.46 28.37 26.75
N ARG A 845 31.17 27.44 26.13
CA ARG A 845 32.13 27.70 25.04
C ARG A 845 31.38 27.76 23.72
N TYR A 846 30.50 28.74 23.58
CA TYR A 846 29.53 28.80 22.48
C TYR A 846 30.19 28.97 21.11
N ALA A 847 31.30 29.72 21.02
CA ALA A 847 32.08 29.85 19.79
C ALA A 847 32.65 28.49 19.35
N ASP A 848 33.22 27.73 20.27
CA ASP A 848 33.76 26.40 19.98
C ASP A 848 32.67 25.37 19.62
N ALA A 849 31.52 25.44 20.31
CA ALA A 849 30.37 24.61 20.03
C ALA A 849 29.81 24.88 18.62
N ASP A 850 29.73 26.14 18.22
CA ASP A 850 29.32 26.54 16.87
C ASP A 850 30.28 26.03 15.80
N CYS A 851 31.60 26.15 16.02
CA CYS A 851 32.62 25.65 15.09
C CYS A 851 32.47 24.15 14.87
N CYS A 852 32.24 23.37 15.94
CA CYS A 852 32.02 21.92 15.84
C CYS A 852 30.73 21.57 15.08
N ALA A 853 29.64 22.31 15.33
CA ALA A 853 28.39 22.14 14.58
C ALA A 853 28.59 22.49 13.09
N LYS A 854 29.36 23.53 12.78
CA LYS A 854 29.73 23.91 11.41
C LYS A 854 30.49 22.80 10.71
N TRP A 855 31.50 22.23 11.37
CA TRP A 855 32.30 21.15 10.78
C TRP A 855 31.47 19.89 10.53
N ALA A 856 30.50 19.57 11.41
CA ALA A 856 29.55 18.49 11.17
C ALA A 856 28.72 18.75 9.90
N MET A 857 28.23 19.98 9.70
CA MET A 857 27.50 20.38 8.48
C MET A 857 28.36 20.27 7.23
N LEU A 858 29.58 20.81 7.24
CA LEU A 858 30.49 20.75 6.09
C LEU A 858 30.82 19.29 5.70
N LEU A 859 31.02 18.41 6.69
CA LEU A 859 31.22 16.98 6.44
C LEU A 859 29.96 16.31 5.84
N ALA A 860 28.77 16.71 6.29
CA ALA A 860 27.50 16.22 5.77
C ALA A 860 27.23 16.72 4.33
N GLU A 861 27.67 17.94 3.98
CA GLU A 861 27.69 18.48 2.60
C GLU A 861 28.68 17.77 1.67
N GLY A 862 29.53 16.91 2.24
CA GLY A 862 30.49 16.11 1.50
C GLY A 862 31.87 16.72 1.35
N ARG A 863 32.12 17.87 1.99
CA ARG A 863 33.43 18.52 2.00
C ARG A 863 34.47 17.65 2.72
N PRO A 864 35.70 17.52 2.19
CA PRO A 864 36.79 16.85 2.89
C PRO A 864 37.08 17.51 4.24
N ALA A 865 37.49 16.70 5.24
CA ALA A 865 37.86 17.23 6.55
C ALA A 865 39.07 18.19 6.50
N THR A 866 39.88 18.12 5.44
CA THR A 866 41.06 18.96 5.20
C THR A 866 40.77 20.25 4.44
N GLU A 867 39.55 20.46 3.94
CA GLU A 867 39.18 21.69 3.22
C GLU A 867 39.13 22.89 4.19
N ASP A 868 39.45 24.10 3.71
CA ASP A 868 39.28 25.34 4.48
C ASP A 868 37.83 25.47 4.98
N ASP A 869 37.66 25.69 6.28
CA ASP A 869 36.37 25.75 6.96
C ASP A 869 35.83 27.18 7.10
N GLY A 870 36.62 28.19 6.73
CA GLY A 870 36.25 29.59 6.81
C GLY A 870 36.05 30.11 8.24
N VAL A 871 36.34 29.32 9.28
CA VAL A 871 36.15 29.71 10.68
C VAL A 871 37.08 30.87 11.03
N GLU A 872 38.34 30.83 10.59
CA GLU A 872 39.33 31.87 10.83
C GLU A 872 38.92 33.24 10.25
N ARG A 873 38.12 33.26 9.17
CA ARG A 873 37.62 34.49 8.55
C ARG A 873 36.51 35.16 9.37
N ASN A 874 35.89 34.40 10.27
CA ASN A 874 34.84 34.85 11.16
C ASN A 874 35.38 35.12 12.58
N VAL A 875 36.68 35.34 12.74
CA VAL A 875 37.30 35.73 14.01
C VAL A 875 37.89 37.13 13.84
N ASP A 876 37.65 38.01 14.81
CA ASP A 876 38.23 39.36 14.80
C ASP A 876 39.67 39.41 15.31
N GLU A 877 40.31 40.58 15.20
CA GLU A 877 41.70 40.81 15.65
C GLU A 877 41.88 40.56 17.16
N GLU A 878 40.78 40.56 17.93
CA GLU A 878 40.77 40.29 19.35
C GLU A 878 40.51 38.80 19.65
N GLY A 879 40.23 37.97 18.65
CA GLY A 879 39.95 36.54 18.79
C GLY A 879 38.49 36.19 19.08
N ASN A 880 37.54 37.12 18.96
CA ASN A 880 36.12 36.85 19.13
C ASN A 880 35.51 36.32 17.83
N TYR A 881 34.69 35.28 17.97
CA TYR A 881 33.93 34.69 16.88
C TYR A 881 32.70 35.55 16.53
N LYS A 882 32.60 35.92 15.24
CA LYS A 882 31.65 36.89 14.69
C LYS A 882 30.45 36.26 13.98
N ALA A 883 30.24 34.94 14.09
CA ALA A 883 29.08 34.29 13.47
C ALA A 883 27.76 34.86 14.01
N THR A 884 26.84 35.16 13.10
CA THR A 884 25.55 35.79 13.36
C THR A 884 24.39 34.88 12.99
N ALA A 885 23.18 35.19 13.48
CA ALA A 885 21.97 34.50 13.04
C ALA A 885 21.72 34.59 11.52
N GLU A 886 22.25 35.60 10.83
CA GLU A 886 22.18 35.72 9.37
C GLU A 886 23.06 34.69 8.67
N ASP A 887 24.26 34.43 9.19
CA ASP A 887 25.16 33.38 8.67
C ASP A 887 24.52 32.00 8.78
N VAL A 888 23.83 31.73 9.90
CA VAL A 888 23.09 30.46 10.10
C VAL A 888 21.93 30.32 9.13
N LYS A 889 21.27 31.42 8.75
CA LYS A 889 20.21 31.41 7.73
C LYS A 889 20.80 31.19 6.33
N ALA A 890 21.91 31.85 5.99
CA ALA A 890 22.57 31.70 4.69
C ALA A 890 22.99 30.25 4.41
N ASP A 891 23.39 29.52 5.45
CA ASP A 891 23.79 28.11 5.36
C ASP A 891 22.67 27.18 4.85
N THR A 892 21.39 27.54 4.98
CA THR A 892 20.25 26.72 4.51
C THR A 892 20.28 26.44 3.01
N SER A 893 20.90 27.33 2.22
CA SER A 893 21.13 27.15 0.79
C SER A 893 22.09 25.97 0.47
N ASN A 894 22.84 25.48 1.45
CA ASN A 894 23.81 24.37 1.33
C ASN A 894 23.27 23.02 1.80
N ARG A 895 21.99 22.93 2.23
CA ARG A 895 21.41 21.67 2.71
C ARG A 895 21.46 20.57 1.63
N PRO A 896 22.01 19.38 1.92
CA PRO A 896 21.95 18.25 1.01
C PRO A 896 20.50 17.81 0.72
N ASN A 897 20.16 17.51 -0.53
CA ASN A 897 18.85 16.93 -0.89
C ASN A 897 18.76 15.50 -0.33
N GLY A 898 17.84 15.27 0.61
CA GLY A 898 17.74 14.03 1.35
C GLY A 898 16.96 12.93 0.59
N HIS A 899 17.65 11.86 0.22
CA HIS A 899 17.09 10.50 0.27
C HIS A 899 17.55 9.89 1.61
N GLU A 900 16.78 10.09 2.68
CA GLU A 900 16.49 9.11 3.75
C GLU A 900 15.83 9.77 4.99
N LYS A 901 14.64 9.24 5.28
CA LYS A 901 13.82 9.17 6.51
C LYS A 901 14.41 9.75 7.80
N ASP A 902 13.76 10.80 8.34
CA ASP A 902 13.00 10.76 9.60
C ASP A 902 12.37 12.13 9.91
N GLY A 903 11.11 12.12 10.33
CA GLY A 903 10.26 13.29 10.49
C GLY A 903 10.35 13.96 11.87
N GLN A 904 10.34 15.29 11.87
CA GLN A 904 9.54 16.11 12.79
C GLN A 904 9.45 17.56 12.29
N ASP A 905 8.21 18.05 12.18
CA ASP A 905 7.80 19.39 11.77
C ASP A 905 8.37 20.54 12.63
N ARG A 906 8.67 21.68 11.99
CA ARG A 906 8.18 23.03 12.40
C ARG A 906 8.17 24.03 11.22
N SER A 907 6.95 24.36 10.79
CA SER A 907 6.41 25.67 10.37
C SER A 907 7.21 26.62 9.45
N SER A 908 6.69 26.76 8.23
CA SER A 908 6.39 27.98 7.45
C SER A 908 7.35 29.19 7.44
N ALA A 909 7.63 29.61 6.19
CA ALA A 909 7.94 30.96 5.69
C ALA A 909 9.43 31.38 5.50
N ALA A 910 9.96 31.09 4.30
CA ALA A 910 10.90 31.91 3.52
C ALA A 910 10.95 31.34 2.08
N ALA A 911 10.16 31.85 1.14
CA ALA A 911 10.58 32.73 0.01
C ALA A 911 11.66 32.08 -0.89
N SER A 912 11.37 31.76 -2.16
CA SER A 912 11.46 32.75 -3.25
C SER A 912 12.72 33.63 -3.15
N LEU A 913 13.90 33.11 -3.51
CA LEU A 913 15.01 33.82 -4.19
C LEU A 913 16.25 32.89 -4.36
N ALA A 914 17.05 33.15 -5.40
CA ALA A 914 18.35 32.56 -5.83
C ALA A 914 18.23 31.24 -6.64
N LEU A 915 18.41 31.15 -7.97
CA LEU A 915 19.14 31.95 -8.98
C LEU A 915 20.50 32.50 -8.52
N ALA A 916 21.48 31.60 -8.35
CA ALA A 916 22.90 31.85 -8.59
C ALA A 916 23.67 30.50 -8.62
N GLY A 917 24.50 30.30 -9.64
CA GLY A 917 25.16 29.02 -9.93
C GLY A 917 26.18 28.54 -8.90
N GLY A 918 26.14 27.25 -8.61
CA GLY A 918 27.15 26.50 -7.86
C GLY A 918 26.80 25.01 -7.84
N SER A 919 27.59 24.18 -8.52
CA SER A 919 27.44 22.72 -8.56
C SER A 919 27.65 22.13 -7.14
N LYS A 920 26.63 21.51 -6.55
CA LYS A 920 26.73 20.76 -5.28
C LYS A 920 26.47 19.28 -5.53
N THR A 921 27.43 18.45 -5.18
CA THR A 921 27.33 16.99 -5.15
C THR A 921 26.34 16.54 -4.06
N SER A 922 25.35 15.74 -4.45
CA SER A 922 24.35 15.15 -3.54
C SER A 922 24.99 14.16 -2.56
N THR A 923 24.81 14.37 -1.26
CA THR A 923 25.24 13.45 -0.18
C THR A 923 24.03 12.93 0.62
N GLY A 924 24.06 11.64 1.02
CA GLY A 924 22.98 11.00 1.79
C GLY A 924 22.93 11.34 3.30
N TYR A 925 23.30 12.56 3.72
CA TYR A 925 23.41 12.97 5.13
C TYR A 925 22.52 14.17 5.51
N ALA A 926 21.38 14.34 4.85
CA ALA A 926 20.49 15.49 5.04
C ALA A 926 19.97 15.62 6.49
N THR A 927 19.70 14.50 7.16
CA THR A 927 19.24 14.47 8.56
C THR A 927 20.33 14.92 9.53
N ASP A 928 21.56 14.40 9.37
CA ASP A 928 22.70 14.78 10.20
C ASP A 928 23.06 16.28 10.03
N TRP A 929 22.98 16.78 8.79
CA TRP A 929 23.13 18.20 8.49
C TRP A 929 22.09 19.05 9.21
N THR A 930 20.83 18.61 9.21
CA THR A 930 19.71 19.32 9.85
C THR A 930 19.90 19.38 11.37
N MET A 931 20.31 18.28 12.01
CA MET A 931 20.61 18.27 13.45
C MET A 931 21.74 19.23 13.82
N ALA A 932 22.83 19.23 13.04
CA ALA A 932 23.95 20.13 13.25
C ALA A 932 23.57 21.61 13.03
N HIS A 933 22.75 21.91 12.03
CA HIS A 933 22.24 23.26 11.75
C HIS A 933 21.33 23.81 12.87
N ILE A 934 20.44 22.97 13.42
CA ILE A 934 19.63 23.34 14.58
C ILE A 934 20.55 23.67 15.76
N TRP A 935 21.55 22.83 16.02
CA TRP A 935 22.48 23.06 17.13
C TRP A 935 23.35 24.31 16.94
N ARG A 936 23.79 24.59 15.70
CA ARG A 936 24.45 25.83 15.30
C ARG A 936 23.61 27.06 15.66
N SER A 937 22.31 27.01 15.31
CA SER A 937 21.34 28.08 15.65
C SER A 937 21.26 28.34 17.16
N HIS A 938 21.30 27.29 17.98
CA HIS A 938 21.34 27.43 19.43
C HIS A 938 22.65 28.05 19.94
N CYS A 939 23.79 27.62 19.40
CA CYS A 939 25.10 28.14 19.78
C CYS A 939 25.22 29.64 19.48
N VAL A 940 24.87 30.06 18.26
CA VAL A 940 24.94 31.47 17.84
C VAL A 940 23.98 32.37 18.63
N ARG A 941 22.77 31.90 18.93
CA ARG A 941 21.81 32.66 19.74
C ARG A 941 22.32 32.92 21.16
N GLU A 942 23.03 31.99 21.78
CA GLU A 942 23.65 32.23 23.09
C GLU A 942 24.94 33.06 22.97
N LEU A 943 25.69 32.90 21.88
CA LEU A 943 26.88 33.71 21.56
C LEU A 943 26.56 35.21 21.43
N GLU A 944 25.45 35.55 20.78
CA GLU A 944 24.97 36.93 20.58
C GLU A 944 24.64 37.63 21.91
N LYS A 945 24.25 36.88 22.95
CA LYS A 945 23.94 37.41 24.29
C LYS A 945 25.18 37.74 25.12
N LEU A 946 26.35 37.20 24.75
CA LEU A 946 27.59 37.47 25.48
C LEU A 946 28.14 38.87 25.15
N PRO A 947 28.78 39.58 26.08
CA PRO A 947 29.46 40.83 25.78
C PRO A 947 30.71 40.59 24.90
N ALA A 948 31.16 41.62 24.17
CA ALA A 948 32.44 41.57 23.47
C ALA A 948 33.58 41.32 24.48
N GLY A 949 34.44 40.33 24.19
CA GLY A 949 35.54 39.91 25.07
C GLY A 949 35.23 38.73 26.03
N ASP A 950 34.00 38.22 26.07
CA ASP A 950 33.66 37.02 26.87
C ASP A 950 34.45 35.78 26.41
N ALA A 951 34.92 34.96 27.35
CA ALA A 951 35.66 33.73 27.06
C ALA A 951 34.86 32.75 26.18
N GLY A 952 33.53 32.74 26.31
CA GLY A 952 32.62 31.94 25.48
C GLY A 952 32.56 32.38 24.01
N ARG A 953 33.08 33.58 23.69
CA ARG A 953 33.23 34.09 22.32
C ARG A 953 34.56 33.74 21.67
N LYS A 954 35.54 33.21 22.41
CA LYS A 954 36.85 32.86 21.85
C LYS A 954 36.81 31.49 21.18
N VAL A 955 37.37 31.38 19.98
CA VAL A 955 37.60 30.09 19.32
C VAL A 955 38.91 29.51 19.84
N GLY A 956 38.83 28.41 20.59
CA GLY A 956 39.96 27.63 21.07
C GLY A 956 39.91 26.16 20.65
N VAL A 957 38.89 25.75 19.89
CA VAL A 957 38.75 24.41 19.35
C VAL A 957 39.37 24.30 17.95
N THR A 958 39.99 23.17 17.65
CA THR A 958 40.54 22.87 16.33
C THR A 958 39.67 21.85 15.59
N LYS A 959 39.63 21.99 14.26
CA LYS A 959 38.84 21.12 13.36
C LYS A 959 39.17 19.65 13.56
N ILE A 960 40.47 19.36 13.59
CA ILE A 960 41.01 18.09 14.07
C ILE A 960 41.49 18.34 15.52
N PRO A 961 40.86 17.75 16.54
CA PRO A 961 41.27 17.93 17.93
C PRO A 961 42.72 17.47 18.14
N PRO A 962 43.49 18.05 19.07
CA PRO A 962 44.80 17.52 19.42
C PRO A 962 44.68 16.09 19.97
N LYS A 963 45.58 15.19 19.58
CA LYS A 963 45.61 13.82 20.11
C LYS A 963 45.97 13.85 21.60
N ARG A 964 44.99 13.67 22.48
CA ARG A 964 45.22 13.41 23.90
C ARG A 964 45.72 11.96 24.08
N ALA A 965 46.73 11.77 24.92
CA ALA A 965 47.15 10.43 25.33
C ALA A 965 45.99 9.75 26.07
N GLN A 966 45.55 8.58 25.59
CA GLN A 966 44.49 7.82 26.24
C GLN A 966 44.85 7.52 27.69
N ARG A 967 43.95 7.87 28.60
CA ARG A 967 44.10 7.62 30.04
C ARG A 967 43.99 6.12 30.27
N LYS A 968 45.11 5.43 30.50
CA LYS A 968 45.10 4.05 31.00
C LYS A 968 44.33 4.04 32.33
N VAL A 969 43.13 3.46 32.32
CA VAL A 969 42.32 3.30 33.53
C VAL A 969 43.07 2.33 34.44
N LYS A 970 43.70 2.85 35.50
CA LYS A 970 44.14 2.02 36.62
C LYS A 970 42.88 1.50 37.32
N THR A 971 42.61 0.22 37.15
CA THR A 971 41.57 -0.50 37.90
C THR A 971 41.97 -0.55 39.38
N THR A 972 41.47 0.38 40.18
CA THR A 972 41.39 0.22 41.63
C THR A 972 40.28 -0.78 41.91
N ARG A 973 40.65 -2.04 42.17
CA ARG A 973 39.75 -3.05 42.75
C ARG A 973 39.38 -2.62 44.17
N SER A 974 38.16 -2.11 44.38
CA SER A 974 37.55 -2.12 45.71
C SER A 974 36.92 -3.49 45.94
N ASN A 975 37.65 -4.38 46.62
CA ASN A 975 37.07 -5.56 47.23
C ASN A 975 36.39 -5.13 48.53
N SER A 976 35.06 -5.25 48.58
CA SER A 976 34.33 -5.37 49.83
C SER A 976 34.47 -6.81 50.33
N ALA A 977 35.13 -7.02 51.47
CA ALA A 977 34.88 -8.19 52.29
C ALA A 977 35.13 -7.84 53.76
N GLY A 978 34.21 -8.30 54.60
CA GLY A 978 34.16 -8.02 56.03
C GLY A 978 35.35 -8.57 56.83
N SER A 979 35.42 -7.99 58.03
CA SER A 979 36.01 -8.46 59.28
C SER A 979 37.01 -9.62 59.29
N SER A 980 38.21 -9.24 59.77
CA SER A 980 39.07 -9.91 60.76
C SER A 980 39.59 -11.33 60.49
N ALA A 981 40.91 -11.46 60.35
CA ALA A 981 41.79 -11.86 61.45
C ALA A 981 43.27 -11.89 60.96
N ASP A 982 44.17 -11.65 61.91
CA ASP A 982 45.62 -11.53 61.77
C ASP A 982 46.35 -12.72 61.11
N SER A 983 47.48 -12.40 60.47
CA SER A 983 48.85 -12.77 60.89
C SER A 983 49.78 -13.19 59.74
N ASP A 984 50.99 -12.62 59.81
CA ASP A 984 52.30 -13.14 59.39
C ASP A 984 52.65 -13.29 57.90
N HIS A 985 53.51 -12.38 57.41
CA HIS A 985 54.96 -12.58 57.17
C HIS A 985 55.23 -13.48 55.95
N SER A 986 56.03 -13.15 54.93
CA SER A 986 57.19 -12.25 54.88
C SER A 986 57.68 -12.15 53.41
N THR A 987 58.21 -10.97 53.07
CA THR A 987 59.33 -10.70 52.13
C THR A 987 59.40 -11.40 50.77
N GLU A 988 59.09 -10.62 49.74
CA GLU A 988 59.80 -10.64 48.45
C GLU A 988 61.13 -9.86 48.53
N ALA A 989 61.91 -10.03 47.46
CA ALA A 989 62.98 -9.17 46.95
C ALA A 989 64.41 -9.59 47.41
N MET A 990 65.43 -9.59 46.55
CA MET A 990 65.55 -8.89 45.27
C MET A 990 66.85 -9.32 44.52
N THR A 991 66.86 -8.98 43.23
CA THR A 991 68.02 -8.63 42.38
C THR A 991 68.68 -9.72 41.53
N GLY A 992 69.03 -9.46 40.26
CA GLY A 992 68.99 -8.18 39.54
C GLY A 992 69.24 -8.26 38.03
N VAL A 993 68.83 -7.18 37.37
CA VAL A 993 69.43 -6.42 36.25
C VAL A 993 70.44 -7.16 35.36
N VAL A 994 70.20 -7.22 34.03
CA VAL A 994 71.10 -6.67 32.98
C VAL A 994 70.28 -6.28 31.72
N SER A 995 70.78 -5.24 31.06
CA SER A 995 70.27 -4.42 29.96
C SER A 995 70.10 -5.07 28.58
N ALA A 996 69.27 -4.40 27.79
CA ALA A 996 69.10 -4.50 26.35
C ALA A 996 70.42 -4.30 25.56
N ARG A 997 70.91 -5.35 24.92
CA ARG A 997 71.67 -5.24 23.66
C ARG A 997 71.70 -6.49 22.75
N ASP A 998 71.17 -7.64 23.18
CA ASP A 998 71.24 -8.87 22.37
C ASP A 998 69.86 -9.48 22.07
N VAL A 999 69.01 -8.82 21.27
CA VAL A 999 67.96 -9.53 20.49
C VAL A 999 67.68 -8.78 19.19
N LYS A 1000 68.71 -8.60 18.36
CA LYS A 1000 68.54 -8.37 16.92
C LYS A 1000 69.38 -9.42 16.24
N VAL A 1001 68.76 -10.55 15.89
CA VAL A 1001 69.20 -11.54 14.86
C VAL A 1001 68.31 -12.80 14.87
N ILE A 1002 67.45 -13.02 15.87
CA ILE A 1002 66.54 -14.20 15.90
C ILE A 1002 65.07 -13.74 15.90
N GLU A 1003 64.61 -13.19 14.78
CA GLU A 1003 63.17 -13.07 14.48
C GLU A 1003 62.95 -13.00 12.96
N LYS A 1004 63.64 -13.90 12.25
CA LYS A 1004 63.40 -14.18 10.83
C LYS A 1004 63.23 -15.70 10.68
N ARG A 1005 62.05 -16.17 11.09
CA ARG A 1005 61.40 -17.48 10.82
C ARG A 1005 60.58 -17.89 12.03
N ILE A 1006 59.34 -17.41 12.13
CA ILE A 1006 58.17 -18.27 12.40
C ILE A 1006 57.03 -17.75 11.54
N THR A 1007 56.59 -18.66 10.68
CA THR A 1007 55.50 -18.67 9.70
C THR A 1007 54.15 -18.22 10.26
N ARG A 1008 53.40 -17.42 9.49
CA ARG A 1008 51.94 -17.34 9.57
C ARG A 1008 51.37 -17.97 8.30
N GLU A 1009 50.46 -18.89 8.52
CA GLU A 1009 49.80 -19.74 7.53
C GLU A 1009 48.90 -18.95 6.57
N ASP A 1010 48.89 -19.45 5.34
CA ASP A 1010 48.12 -19.05 4.19
C ASP A 1010 46.61 -19.25 4.40
N GLY A 1011 45.83 -18.23 4.02
CA GLY A 1011 44.40 -18.38 3.72
C GLY A 1011 44.09 -17.62 2.43
N PRO A 1012 43.31 -18.20 1.48
CA PRO A 1012 43.08 -17.56 0.19
C PRO A 1012 42.32 -16.24 0.36
N VAL A 1013 42.75 -15.22 -0.40
CA VAL A 1013 42.04 -13.95 -0.54
C VAL A 1013 40.67 -14.24 -1.16
N PRO A 1014 39.55 -13.72 -0.61
CA PRO A 1014 38.23 -13.92 -1.22
C PRO A 1014 38.22 -13.44 -2.68
N GLU A 1015 37.78 -14.30 -3.60
CA GLU A 1015 37.78 -14.10 -5.06
C GLU A 1015 37.13 -12.77 -5.50
N ASP A 1016 36.12 -12.31 -4.75
CA ASP A 1016 35.39 -11.07 -5.01
C ASP A 1016 36.23 -9.80 -4.83
N LYS A 1017 37.33 -9.86 -4.06
CA LYS A 1017 38.26 -8.73 -3.88
C LYS A 1017 39.23 -8.56 -5.04
N LEU A 1018 39.27 -9.52 -5.99
CA LEU A 1018 40.16 -9.49 -7.15
C LEU A 1018 39.43 -9.03 -8.42
N LYS A 1019 38.09 -9.03 -8.48
CA LYS A 1019 37.31 -8.71 -9.69
C LYS A 1019 37.39 -7.22 -10.07
N LEU A 1020 37.43 -6.94 -11.37
CA LEU A 1020 37.49 -5.57 -11.91
C LEU A 1020 36.15 -4.86 -11.76
N ARG A 1021 36.19 -3.58 -11.38
CA ARG A 1021 35.03 -2.70 -11.51
C ARG A 1021 34.77 -2.41 -12.99
N ALA A 1022 33.54 -2.63 -13.46
CA ALA A 1022 33.15 -2.42 -14.86
C ALA A 1022 31.85 -1.59 -14.99
N ASP A 1023 31.83 -0.67 -15.96
CA ASP A 1023 30.61 0.00 -16.44
C ASP A 1023 30.20 -0.55 -17.81
N PHE A 1024 28.90 -0.61 -18.09
CA PHE A 1024 28.33 -1.22 -19.29
C PHE A 1024 27.27 -0.33 -19.94
N TYR A 1025 27.46 -0.02 -21.23
CA TYR A 1025 26.54 0.78 -22.04
C TYR A 1025 26.46 0.21 -23.45
N GLN A 1026 25.35 0.43 -24.15
CA GLN A 1026 25.13 -0.16 -25.47
C GLN A 1026 24.31 0.72 -26.40
N SER A 1027 24.47 0.47 -27.69
CA SER A 1027 23.65 0.96 -28.80
C SER A 1027 23.01 -0.23 -29.52
N ALA A 1028 22.25 0.02 -30.59
CA ALA A 1028 21.68 -1.06 -31.42
C ALA A 1028 22.75 -1.99 -32.03
N GLN A 1029 23.95 -1.46 -32.32
CA GLN A 1029 24.99 -2.19 -33.07
C GLN A 1029 26.24 -2.53 -32.25
N ASN A 1030 26.50 -1.80 -31.17
CA ASN A 1030 27.71 -1.98 -30.36
C ASN A 1030 27.39 -2.03 -28.86
N VAL A 1031 28.17 -2.82 -28.13
CA VAL A 1031 28.28 -2.81 -26.67
C VAL A 1031 29.60 -2.17 -26.30
N THR A 1032 29.64 -1.40 -25.22
CA THR A 1032 30.89 -0.89 -24.66
C THR A 1032 31.01 -1.25 -23.18
N ILE A 1033 32.17 -1.78 -22.80
CA ILE A 1033 32.50 -2.23 -21.44
C ILE A 1033 33.73 -1.45 -20.98
N SER A 1034 33.61 -0.68 -19.90
CA SER A 1034 34.72 0.09 -19.32
C SER A 1034 35.20 -0.56 -18.03
N PHE A 1035 36.39 -1.16 -18.04
CA PHE A 1035 37.08 -1.69 -16.85
C PHE A 1035 37.97 -0.62 -16.21
N PHE A 1036 37.80 -0.37 -14.92
CA PHE A 1036 38.57 0.64 -14.19
C PHE A 1036 39.76 0.00 -13.47
N ALA A 1037 40.97 0.35 -13.90
CA ALA A 1037 42.23 -0.03 -13.28
C ALA A 1037 43.27 1.09 -13.45
N LYS A 1038 44.11 1.33 -12.43
CA LYS A 1038 45.18 2.33 -12.50
C LYS A 1038 46.43 1.75 -13.15
N ASP A 1039 47.21 2.62 -13.81
CA ASP A 1039 48.53 2.32 -14.37
C ASP A 1039 48.55 1.21 -15.46
N ILE A 1040 47.48 1.12 -16.27
CA ILE A 1040 47.44 0.23 -17.43
C ILE A 1040 48.46 0.69 -18.48
N LYS A 1041 49.57 -0.05 -18.61
CA LYS A 1041 50.61 0.22 -19.62
C LYS A 1041 50.14 -0.25 -21.00
N LYS A 1042 49.82 0.70 -21.88
CA LYS A 1042 49.33 0.42 -23.24
C LYS A 1042 50.29 -0.46 -24.05
N ASP A 1043 51.60 -0.30 -23.85
CA ASP A 1043 52.62 -0.96 -24.66
C ASP A 1043 52.81 -2.45 -24.30
N THR A 1044 52.30 -2.89 -23.14
CA THR A 1044 52.39 -4.28 -22.67
C THR A 1044 51.02 -4.98 -22.63
N LEU A 1045 49.91 -4.25 -22.87
CA LEU A 1045 48.56 -4.79 -22.83
C LEU A 1045 48.18 -5.53 -24.12
N THR A 1046 47.85 -6.82 -23.99
CA THR A 1046 47.27 -7.66 -25.04
C THR A 1046 45.77 -7.84 -24.81
N VAL A 1047 44.95 -7.53 -25.83
CA VAL A 1047 43.51 -7.82 -25.85
C VAL A 1047 43.18 -8.70 -27.06
N LYS A 1048 42.54 -9.85 -26.84
CA LYS A 1048 42.10 -10.75 -27.92
C LYS A 1048 40.58 -10.92 -27.89
N PHE A 1049 39.93 -10.73 -29.03
CA PHE A 1049 38.48 -10.92 -29.18
C PHE A 1049 38.17 -12.29 -29.78
N ALA A 1050 37.16 -12.97 -29.25
CA ALA A 1050 36.53 -14.16 -29.81
C ALA A 1050 35.00 -13.98 -29.78
N THR A 1051 34.27 -14.86 -30.47
CA THR A 1051 32.83 -14.72 -30.68
C THR A 1051 32.05 -14.51 -29.38
N ASN A 1052 32.41 -15.19 -28.30
CA ASN A 1052 31.72 -15.13 -27.00
C ASN A 1052 32.65 -14.79 -25.82
N LYS A 1053 33.90 -14.40 -26.07
CA LYS A 1053 34.87 -14.11 -25.00
C LYS A 1053 35.94 -13.09 -25.40
N VAL A 1054 36.51 -12.39 -24.44
CA VAL A 1054 37.62 -11.44 -24.63
C VAL A 1054 38.72 -11.70 -23.61
N LEU A 1055 39.96 -11.91 -24.04
CA LEU A 1055 41.12 -12.00 -23.15
C LEU A 1055 41.76 -10.64 -22.98
N ILE A 1056 42.15 -10.28 -21.76
CA ILE A 1056 42.90 -9.08 -21.41
C ILE A 1056 44.11 -9.49 -20.56
N LYS A 1057 45.34 -9.16 -21.00
CA LYS A 1057 46.57 -9.53 -20.26
C LYS A 1057 47.73 -8.55 -20.55
N PRO A 1058 48.44 -8.00 -19.55
CA PRO A 1058 48.15 -8.02 -18.11
C PRO A 1058 47.23 -6.87 -17.69
N ILE A 1059 46.38 -7.07 -16.67
CA ILE A 1059 45.57 -5.99 -16.08
C ILE A 1059 45.93 -5.78 -14.60
N PRO A 1060 46.33 -4.55 -14.17
CA PRO A 1060 46.69 -4.28 -12.77
C PRO A 1060 45.46 -4.37 -11.85
N ARG A 1061 45.55 -5.13 -10.76
CA ARG A 1061 44.48 -5.27 -9.76
C ARG A 1061 44.90 -4.59 -8.46
N GLU A 1062 44.27 -3.46 -8.12
CA GLU A 1062 44.56 -2.76 -6.84
C GLU A 1062 43.86 -3.46 -5.66
N ASN A 1063 44.64 -3.70 -4.57
CA ASN A 1063 44.23 -4.09 -3.19
C ASN A 1063 44.45 -5.54 -2.71
N ALA A 1064 45.66 -6.08 -2.86
CA ALA A 1064 46.12 -7.19 -2.01
C ALA A 1064 47.61 -7.00 -1.65
N PRO A 1065 47.97 -6.49 -0.45
CA PRO A 1065 49.36 -6.32 -0.01
C PRO A 1065 50.10 -7.65 0.28
N TYR A 1066 49.60 -8.78 -0.22
CA TYR A 1066 50.08 -10.15 0.02
C TYR A 1066 50.31 -10.96 -1.28
N LEU A 1067 50.23 -10.34 -2.46
CA LEU A 1067 50.59 -10.99 -3.73
C LEU A 1067 52.09 -10.80 -4.00
N GLU A 1068 52.82 -11.87 -4.31
CA GLU A 1068 54.20 -11.77 -4.75
C GLU A 1068 54.29 -11.08 -6.13
N ALA A 1069 55.41 -10.40 -6.40
CA ALA A 1069 55.60 -9.55 -7.58
C ALA A 1069 55.49 -10.31 -8.93
N GLU A 1070 55.52 -11.64 -8.92
CA GLU A 1070 55.34 -12.48 -10.11
C GLU A 1070 53.86 -12.90 -10.33
N GLU A 1071 52.95 -12.67 -9.36
CA GLU A 1071 51.49 -12.89 -9.50
C GLU A 1071 50.70 -11.59 -9.81
N SER A 1072 51.36 -10.43 -9.85
CA SER A 1072 50.70 -9.12 -10.06
C SER A 1072 50.25 -8.83 -11.51
N GLU A 1073 50.44 -9.77 -12.44
CA GLU A 1073 50.06 -9.66 -13.85
C GLU A 1073 49.08 -10.78 -14.27
N SER A 1074 47.90 -10.81 -13.67
CA SER A 1074 46.86 -11.78 -14.00
C SER A 1074 46.18 -11.45 -15.33
N ALA A 1075 45.98 -12.48 -16.16
CA ALA A 1075 45.08 -12.42 -17.31
C ALA A 1075 43.63 -12.42 -16.83
N SER A 1076 42.74 -11.73 -17.55
CA SER A 1076 41.29 -11.78 -17.34
C SER A 1076 40.63 -12.28 -18.61
N THR A 1077 39.86 -13.35 -18.50
CA THR A 1077 39.00 -13.85 -19.59
C THR A 1077 37.58 -13.39 -19.32
N ILE A 1078 37.07 -12.51 -20.17
CA ILE A 1078 35.70 -12.01 -20.12
C ILE A 1078 34.81 -12.95 -20.93
N LEU A 1079 33.86 -13.62 -20.29
CA LEU A 1079 32.84 -14.42 -20.96
C LEU A 1079 31.64 -13.52 -21.24
N LEU A 1080 31.36 -13.28 -22.53
CA LEU A 1080 30.31 -12.37 -22.98
C LEU A 1080 28.94 -13.05 -22.89
N SER A 1081 27.90 -12.25 -22.59
CA SER A 1081 26.52 -12.75 -22.51
C SER A 1081 25.93 -13.16 -23.86
N GLN A 1082 26.45 -12.59 -24.96
CA GLN A 1082 26.03 -12.89 -26.32
C GLN A 1082 27.22 -12.79 -27.30
N SER A 1083 26.97 -13.18 -28.54
CA SER A 1083 28.01 -13.22 -29.58
C SER A 1083 28.34 -11.85 -30.17
N ILE A 1084 29.62 -11.61 -30.43
CA ILE A 1084 30.17 -10.41 -31.07
C ILE A 1084 30.83 -10.76 -32.41
N ASP A 1085 31.02 -9.76 -33.26
CA ASP A 1085 31.92 -9.81 -34.42
C ASP A 1085 33.34 -9.44 -33.93
N PRO A 1086 34.28 -10.40 -33.81
CA PRO A 1086 35.61 -10.12 -33.29
C PRO A 1086 36.40 -9.18 -34.18
N ALA A 1087 36.19 -9.23 -35.51
CA ALA A 1087 36.90 -8.38 -36.47
C ALA A 1087 36.41 -6.92 -36.42
N GLY A 1088 35.16 -6.70 -36.02
CA GLY A 1088 34.58 -5.38 -35.83
C GLY A 1088 34.73 -4.79 -34.42
N SER A 1089 35.36 -5.52 -33.49
CA SER A 1089 35.52 -5.11 -32.09
C SER A 1089 36.89 -4.49 -31.83
N ARG A 1090 36.96 -3.50 -30.93
CA ARG A 1090 38.18 -2.72 -30.65
C ARG A 1090 38.29 -2.34 -29.19
N PHE A 1091 39.46 -1.90 -28.74
CA PHE A 1091 39.67 -1.40 -27.38
C PHE A 1091 40.44 -0.09 -27.35
N THR A 1092 40.25 0.69 -26.28
CA THR A 1092 40.99 1.93 -25.99
C THR A 1092 41.49 1.90 -24.56
N VAL A 1093 42.74 2.32 -24.32
CA VAL A 1093 43.36 2.37 -22.99
C VAL A 1093 43.60 3.80 -22.59
N THR A 1094 43.30 4.12 -21.32
CA THR A 1094 43.68 5.36 -20.64
C THR A 1094 44.41 5.02 -19.34
N PRO A 1095 45.11 5.96 -18.68
CA PRO A 1095 45.80 5.68 -17.41
C PRO A 1095 44.92 5.17 -16.25
N ARG A 1096 43.58 5.25 -16.39
CA ARG A 1096 42.62 4.87 -15.34
C ARG A 1096 41.55 3.85 -15.76
N LYS A 1097 41.49 3.48 -17.05
CA LYS A 1097 40.51 2.53 -17.56
C LYS A 1097 40.90 1.90 -18.90
N LEU A 1098 40.44 0.67 -19.11
CA LEU A 1098 40.40 -0.05 -20.40
C LEU A 1098 38.95 -0.10 -20.88
N GLU A 1099 38.70 0.37 -22.09
CA GLU A 1099 37.37 0.40 -22.69
C GLU A 1099 37.31 -0.52 -23.90
N LEU A 1100 36.45 -1.55 -23.86
CA LEU A 1100 36.16 -2.46 -24.96
C LEU A 1100 34.93 -1.98 -25.71
N SER A 1101 35.03 -1.76 -27.02
CA SER A 1101 33.91 -1.46 -27.92
C SER A 1101 33.67 -2.69 -28.81
N LEU A 1102 32.64 -3.46 -28.47
CA LEU A 1102 32.30 -4.75 -29.06
C LEU A 1102 31.16 -4.60 -30.07
N LYS A 1103 31.38 -5.02 -31.31
CA LYS A 1103 30.34 -5.02 -32.34
C LYS A 1103 29.47 -6.27 -32.18
N LYS A 1104 28.16 -6.09 -32.03
CA LYS A 1104 27.23 -7.21 -31.83
C LYS A 1104 27.15 -8.06 -33.10
N ALA A 1105 27.11 -9.39 -32.95
CA ALA A 1105 26.85 -10.28 -34.08
C ALA A 1105 25.39 -10.19 -34.56
N VAL A 1106 24.46 -9.96 -33.62
CA VAL A 1106 23.03 -9.74 -33.89
C VAL A 1106 22.59 -8.41 -33.24
N PRO A 1107 21.84 -7.53 -33.93
CA PRO A 1107 21.40 -6.25 -33.37
C PRO A 1107 20.29 -6.40 -32.31
N GLU A 1108 20.63 -6.89 -31.13
CA GLU A 1108 19.70 -7.10 -30.01
C GLU A 1108 20.18 -6.42 -28.71
N LYS A 1109 19.28 -6.17 -27.75
CA LYS A 1109 19.61 -5.49 -26.48
C LYS A 1109 20.18 -6.51 -25.48
N TRP A 1110 21.43 -6.32 -25.07
CA TRP A 1110 22.11 -7.18 -24.08
C TRP A 1110 21.61 -6.85 -22.67
N THR A 1111 21.22 -7.85 -21.88
CA THR A 1111 20.77 -7.66 -20.48
C THR A 1111 21.93 -7.51 -19.50
N SER A 1112 23.10 -8.06 -19.82
CA SER A 1112 24.37 -7.88 -19.09
C SER A 1112 25.55 -7.95 -20.08
N TRP A 1113 26.75 -7.56 -19.66
CA TRP A 1113 27.96 -7.76 -20.48
C TRP A 1113 28.59 -9.15 -20.37
N GLY A 1114 28.14 -9.95 -19.40
CA GLY A 1114 28.72 -11.26 -19.08
C GLY A 1114 29.42 -11.27 -17.72
N LYS A 1115 30.49 -12.06 -17.59
CA LYS A 1115 31.27 -12.21 -16.35
C LYS A 1115 32.79 -12.23 -16.61
N GLU A 1116 33.58 -11.82 -15.62
CA GLU A 1116 35.04 -11.97 -15.62
C GLU A 1116 35.45 -13.29 -14.96
N GLU A 1117 36.34 -14.05 -15.60
CA GLU A 1117 37.09 -15.15 -14.99
C GLU A 1117 38.58 -14.77 -14.92
N ILE A 1118 39.19 -15.01 -13.76
CA ILE A 1118 40.59 -14.68 -13.48
C ILE A 1118 41.47 -15.80 -14.04
N GLY A 1119 42.30 -15.50 -15.03
CA GLY A 1119 43.14 -16.48 -15.72
C GLY A 1119 43.10 -16.34 -17.25
N ASP A 1120 44.06 -16.98 -17.92
CA ASP A 1120 44.14 -17.07 -19.39
C ASP A 1120 43.42 -18.34 -19.86
N HIS A 1121 42.09 -18.29 -19.90
CA HIS A 1121 41.23 -19.39 -20.37
C HIS A 1121 40.80 -19.21 -21.83
N PHE A 1122 41.54 -18.41 -22.59
CA PHE A 1122 41.12 -18.03 -23.95
C PHE A 1122 41.11 -19.24 -24.91
N GLY A 1123 41.96 -20.25 -24.67
CA GLY A 1123 42.09 -21.48 -25.47
C GLY A 1123 41.37 -22.72 -24.93
N GLU A 1124 40.69 -22.66 -23.78
CA GLU A 1124 39.87 -23.78 -23.29
C GLU A 1124 38.49 -23.74 -23.96
N ASP A 1125 38.27 -24.60 -24.95
CA ASP A 1125 36.92 -24.89 -25.46
C ASP A 1125 36.26 -25.89 -24.50
N ARG A 1126 35.53 -25.37 -23.51
CA ARG A 1126 34.59 -26.19 -22.74
C ARG A 1126 33.32 -26.37 -23.56
N GLU A 1127 33.12 -27.59 -24.04
CA GLU A 1127 31.86 -28.06 -24.61
C GLU A 1127 30.70 -27.71 -23.66
N GLN A 1128 29.85 -26.77 -24.08
CA GLN A 1128 28.47 -26.71 -23.61
C GLN A 1128 27.72 -27.85 -24.28
N THR A 1129 27.27 -28.82 -23.49
CA THR A 1129 26.31 -29.84 -23.92
C THR A 1129 25.01 -29.18 -24.34
N ALA A 1130 24.87 -28.92 -25.64
CA ALA A 1130 23.60 -28.80 -26.33
C ALA A 1130 23.48 -30.02 -27.25
N ALA A 1131 22.50 -30.89 -26.98
CA ALA A 1131 22.15 -31.98 -27.88
C ALA A 1131 20.80 -31.69 -28.54
N HIS A 1132 20.85 -31.20 -29.78
CA HIS A 1132 19.90 -31.53 -30.82
C HIS A 1132 20.70 -31.76 -32.12
N PRO A 1133 20.62 -32.93 -32.75
CA PRO A 1133 21.26 -33.14 -34.04
C PRO A 1133 20.39 -32.58 -35.16
N ALA A 1134 21.03 -31.87 -36.09
CA ALA A 1134 20.49 -31.59 -37.41
C ALA A 1134 20.89 -32.72 -38.36
N GLU A 1135 19.94 -33.24 -39.13
CA GLU A 1135 20.19 -34.11 -40.27
C GLU A 1135 19.55 -33.50 -41.53
N GLU A 1136 20.34 -33.47 -42.60
CA GLU A 1136 20.09 -32.82 -43.90
C GLU A 1136 19.09 -33.59 -44.78
N ALA A 1137 18.34 -32.88 -45.63
CA ALA A 1137 17.95 -33.34 -46.97
C ALA A 1137 17.32 -32.20 -47.84
N PRO A 1138 17.31 -32.33 -49.19
CA PRO A 1138 17.30 -31.21 -50.15
C PRO A 1138 15.91 -30.80 -50.71
N LYS A 1139 15.86 -29.64 -51.40
CA LYS A 1139 14.73 -29.14 -52.25
C LYS A 1139 14.63 -29.95 -53.57
N PRO A 1140 13.56 -29.91 -54.42
CA PRO A 1140 12.42 -28.96 -54.50
C PRO A 1140 11.02 -29.58 -54.87
N THR A 1141 10.01 -28.71 -55.09
CA THR A 1141 8.79 -28.83 -55.95
C THR A 1141 7.37 -28.87 -55.30
N VAL A 1142 6.48 -28.07 -55.93
CA VAL A 1142 5.05 -27.71 -55.71
C VAL A 1142 4.10 -28.86 -56.21
N PRO A 1143 2.75 -28.99 -55.98
CA PRO A 1143 1.72 -28.17 -55.27
C PRO A 1143 0.82 -28.94 -54.26
N ILE A 1144 0.07 -28.21 -53.42
CA ILE A 1144 -1.00 -28.78 -52.56
C ILE A 1144 -2.38 -28.66 -53.24
N ALA A 1145 -3.09 -29.79 -53.32
CA ALA A 1145 -4.47 -29.93 -53.78
C ALA A 1145 -5.49 -29.67 -52.64
N LYS A 1146 -6.67 -29.13 -53.01
CA LYS A 1146 -7.84 -28.87 -52.16
C LYS A 1146 -8.79 -30.08 -52.05
N ALA A 1147 -9.51 -30.19 -50.93
CA ALA A 1147 -10.98 -30.41 -50.79
C ALA A 1147 -11.37 -30.79 -49.33
N PRO A 1148 -12.64 -30.73 -48.88
CA PRO A 1148 -13.84 -30.13 -49.48
C PRO A 1148 -14.61 -29.15 -48.53
N ALA A 1149 -15.50 -28.35 -49.12
CA ALA A 1149 -16.49 -27.53 -48.43
C ALA A 1149 -17.89 -28.17 -48.52
N TYR A 1150 -18.76 -27.91 -47.54
CA TYR A 1150 -20.22 -28.16 -47.59
C TYR A 1150 -20.98 -26.86 -47.24
N PRO A 1151 -22.20 -26.64 -47.77
CA PRO A 1151 -22.66 -25.33 -48.22
C PRO A 1151 -23.65 -24.66 -47.27
N THR A 1152 -23.66 -23.32 -47.25
CA THR A 1152 -24.83 -22.55 -46.81
C THR A 1152 -25.09 -21.38 -47.76
N SER A 1153 -26.37 -21.10 -47.98
CA SER A 1153 -26.93 -20.24 -49.01
C SER A 1153 -26.72 -18.75 -48.72
N SER A 1154 -25.91 -18.08 -49.54
CA SER A 1154 -25.83 -16.61 -49.60
C SER A 1154 -25.28 -16.18 -50.97
N LYS A 1155 -25.92 -15.19 -51.61
CA LYS A 1155 -25.68 -14.75 -53.00
C LYS A 1155 -24.49 -13.79 -53.18
N SER A 1156 -23.56 -13.71 -52.24
CA SER A 1156 -22.31 -12.96 -52.40
C SER A 1156 -21.15 -13.78 -51.84
N GLY A 1157 -20.33 -14.35 -52.72
CA GLY A 1157 -19.22 -15.24 -52.36
C GLY A 1157 -18.11 -14.58 -51.51
N PRO A 1158 -17.10 -15.37 -51.07
CA PRO A 1158 -16.06 -14.92 -50.15
C PRO A 1158 -15.15 -13.85 -50.79
N LYS A 1159 -14.96 -12.74 -50.07
CA LYS A 1159 -14.01 -11.66 -50.42
C LYS A 1159 -12.61 -12.00 -49.91
N ASP A 1160 -11.64 -11.75 -50.78
CA ASP A 1160 -10.21 -12.01 -50.62
C ASP A 1160 -9.55 -10.86 -49.82
N TRP A 1161 -9.00 -11.16 -48.64
CA TRP A 1161 -8.50 -10.16 -47.67
C TRP A 1161 -7.03 -9.76 -47.86
N GLU A 1162 -6.30 -10.34 -48.83
CA GLU A 1162 -4.91 -9.95 -49.13
C GLU A 1162 -4.77 -8.79 -50.13
N LYS A 1163 -5.88 -8.10 -50.49
CA LYS A 1163 -5.83 -6.97 -51.43
C LYS A 1163 -6.55 -5.69 -50.99
N LEU A 1164 -6.65 -5.48 -49.69
CA LEU A 1164 -7.09 -4.19 -49.10
C LEU A 1164 -6.15 -3.80 -47.94
N ALA A 1165 -4.91 -3.50 -48.30
CA ALA A 1165 -3.99 -2.70 -47.48
C ALA A 1165 -3.55 -1.48 -48.31
N SER A 1166 -4.50 -0.58 -48.56
CA SER A 1166 -4.25 0.79 -49.00
C SER A 1166 -5.51 1.64 -48.76
N SER A 1167 -5.32 2.77 -48.04
CA SER A 1167 -6.24 3.87 -47.70
C SER A 1167 -7.48 3.53 -46.86
N GLU A 1168 -7.82 4.18 -45.75
CA GLU A 1168 -7.34 5.37 -45.03
C GLU A 1168 -7.90 5.26 -43.58
N ALA A 1169 -7.09 5.66 -42.61
CA ALA A 1169 -7.43 5.84 -41.20
C ALA A 1169 -6.90 7.22 -40.81
N ASP A 1170 -7.65 7.96 -39.99
CA ASP A 1170 -7.18 9.11 -39.18
C ASP A 1170 -8.04 9.02 -37.89
N ASP A 1171 -7.59 8.59 -36.71
CA ASP A 1171 -6.41 8.82 -35.85
C ASP A 1171 -6.43 10.14 -35.05
N GLU A 1172 -6.73 10.02 -33.76
CA GLU A 1172 -6.17 10.83 -32.67
C GLU A 1172 -5.00 10.05 -32.03
N ASP A 1173 -4.01 10.81 -31.51
CA ASP A 1173 -2.76 10.41 -30.82
C ASP A 1173 -1.53 10.13 -31.71
N GLN A 1174 -0.82 11.20 -32.14
CA GLN A 1174 0.45 11.07 -32.84
C GLN A 1174 1.70 11.38 -31.99
N ASP A 1175 2.58 10.38 -31.94
CA ASP A 1175 4.02 10.46 -31.70
C ASP A 1175 4.64 11.66 -32.44
N VAL A 1176 5.22 12.60 -31.67
CA VAL A 1176 5.87 13.82 -32.18
C VAL A 1176 6.97 13.47 -33.21
N ASN A 1177 7.61 12.29 -33.10
CA ASN A 1177 8.61 11.85 -34.07
C ASN A 1177 8.01 11.49 -35.45
N ALA A 1178 6.74 11.05 -35.51
CA ALA A 1178 6.04 10.79 -36.75
C ALA A 1178 5.73 12.10 -37.51
N PHE A 1179 5.34 13.14 -36.79
CA PHE A 1179 5.13 14.48 -37.35
C PHE A 1179 6.40 15.04 -38.02
N PHE A 1180 7.55 14.99 -37.33
CA PHE A 1180 8.82 15.46 -37.90
C PHE A 1180 9.29 14.66 -39.12
N LYS A 1181 9.10 13.33 -39.12
CA LYS A 1181 9.44 12.47 -40.27
C LYS A 1181 8.60 12.80 -41.50
N ASN A 1182 7.31 13.05 -41.32
CA ASN A 1182 6.41 13.42 -42.42
C ASN A 1182 6.72 14.82 -42.96
N LEU A 1183 6.97 15.80 -42.07
CA LEU A 1183 7.33 17.16 -42.45
C LEU A 1183 8.66 17.21 -43.23
N TYR A 1184 9.67 16.45 -42.80
CA TYR A 1184 10.98 16.42 -43.48
C TYR A 1184 10.93 15.72 -44.84
N LYS A 1185 10.11 14.66 -44.97
CA LYS A 1185 9.95 13.88 -46.20
C LYS A 1185 9.33 14.69 -47.34
N GLY A 1186 8.39 15.58 -47.03
CA GLY A 1186 7.69 16.44 -48.01
C GLY A 1186 8.35 17.80 -48.33
N SER A 1187 9.45 18.16 -47.66
CA SER A 1187 10.04 19.51 -47.75
C SER A 1187 11.09 19.66 -48.87
N THR A 1188 11.19 20.86 -49.44
CA THR A 1188 12.26 21.25 -50.39
C THR A 1188 13.63 21.30 -49.70
N ASP A 1189 14.73 21.28 -50.46
CA ASP A 1189 16.07 21.27 -49.87
C ASP A 1189 16.39 22.53 -49.06
N GLU A 1190 15.88 23.70 -49.45
CA GLU A 1190 16.00 24.93 -48.65
C GLU A 1190 15.21 24.84 -47.34
N GLN A 1191 14.00 24.28 -47.37
CA GLN A 1191 13.19 24.06 -46.17
C GLN A 1191 13.84 23.03 -45.23
N ARG A 1192 14.40 21.95 -45.77
CA ARG A 1192 15.17 20.95 -44.99
C ARG A 1192 16.39 21.58 -44.35
N ARG A 1193 17.07 22.49 -45.06
CA ARG A 1193 18.23 23.23 -44.54
C ARG A 1193 17.82 24.21 -43.45
N ALA A 1194 16.69 24.89 -43.60
CA ALA A 1194 16.12 25.77 -42.58
C ALA A 1194 15.73 25.00 -41.33
N MET A 1195 15.03 23.87 -41.48
CA MET A 1195 14.62 23.02 -40.36
C MET A 1195 15.82 22.43 -39.64
N MET A 1196 16.83 21.95 -40.36
CA MET A 1196 18.03 21.39 -39.76
C MET A 1196 18.83 22.45 -39.01
N LYS A 1197 19.01 23.64 -39.59
CA LYS A 1197 19.72 24.76 -38.95
C LYS A 1197 18.98 25.25 -37.72
N SER A 1198 17.66 25.53 -37.83
CA SER A 1198 16.88 26.04 -36.71
C SER A 1198 16.83 25.04 -35.56
N PHE A 1199 16.59 23.77 -35.86
CA PHE A 1199 16.50 22.71 -34.86
C PHE A 1199 17.84 22.46 -34.16
N THR A 1200 18.94 22.47 -34.92
CA THR A 1200 20.29 22.28 -34.36
C THR A 1200 20.73 23.48 -33.52
N GLU A 1201 20.53 24.70 -34.01
CA GLU A 1201 20.94 25.91 -33.28
C GLU A 1201 20.06 26.17 -32.05
N SER A 1202 18.78 25.80 -32.10
CA SER A 1202 17.86 25.95 -30.98
C SER A 1202 17.90 24.78 -29.99
N ASN A 1203 18.78 23.79 -30.14
CA ASN A 1203 18.76 22.55 -29.32
C ASN A 1203 17.39 21.85 -29.30
N GLY A 1204 16.70 21.80 -30.43
CA GLY A 1204 15.40 21.13 -30.59
C GLY A 1204 14.17 21.92 -30.15
N THR A 1205 14.35 23.17 -29.69
CA THR A 1205 13.24 24.00 -29.19
C THR A 1205 12.51 24.87 -30.23
N ALA A 1206 13.04 25.02 -31.44
CA ALA A 1206 12.43 25.81 -32.52
C ALA A 1206 12.63 25.14 -33.89
N LEU A 1207 11.58 25.14 -34.71
CA LEU A 1207 11.59 24.59 -36.05
C LEU A 1207 11.04 25.62 -37.05
N SER A 1208 11.85 26.00 -38.04
CA SER A 1208 11.47 26.92 -39.12
C SER A 1208 11.74 26.29 -40.48
N THR A 1209 10.85 26.52 -41.43
CA THR A 1209 10.99 26.08 -42.83
C THR A 1209 11.48 27.20 -43.75
N ASP A 1210 11.67 28.43 -43.26
CA ASP A 1210 12.06 29.58 -44.07
C ASP A 1210 13.58 29.84 -44.01
N TRP A 1211 14.29 29.41 -45.05
CA TRP A 1211 15.74 29.61 -45.17
C TRP A 1211 16.16 31.08 -45.30
N SER A 1212 15.28 31.94 -45.83
CA SER A 1212 15.60 33.36 -46.03
C SER A 1212 15.72 34.14 -44.72
N ASP A 1213 14.96 33.70 -43.70
CA ASP A 1213 15.00 34.18 -42.32
C ASP A 1213 16.14 33.51 -41.54
N VAL A 1214 16.06 32.18 -41.36
CA VAL A 1214 17.02 31.48 -40.48
C VAL A 1214 18.41 31.34 -41.08
N GLY A 1215 18.59 31.50 -42.39
CA GLY A 1215 19.90 31.46 -43.04
C GLY A 1215 20.83 32.57 -42.56
N LYS A 1216 20.28 33.75 -42.22
CA LYS A 1216 21.05 34.97 -41.90
C LYS A 1216 21.22 35.26 -40.40
N ARG A 1217 20.41 34.63 -39.54
CA ARG A 1217 20.49 34.77 -38.07
C ARG A 1217 20.78 33.44 -37.39
N LYS A 1218 21.20 33.50 -36.12
CA LYS A 1218 21.31 32.32 -35.25
C LYS A 1218 19.95 32.07 -34.57
N VAL A 1219 19.49 30.83 -34.53
CA VAL A 1219 18.24 30.48 -33.85
C VAL A 1219 18.53 30.15 -32.39
N GLU A 1220 18.02 30.96 -31.46
CA GLU A 1220 18.25 30.78 -30.03
C GLU A 1220 17.37 29.67 -29.44
N THR A 1221 17.87 29.00 -28.40
CA THR A 1221 17.10 28.01 -27.64
C THR A 1221 16.01 28.71 -26.83
N GLN A 1222 14.74 28.48 -27.18
CA GLN A 1222 13.58 28.99 -26.46
C GLN A 1222 12.79 27.80 -25.89
N PRO A 1223 13.14 27.34 -24.68
CA PRO A 1223 12.43 26.22 -24.07
C PRO A 1223 10.96 26.61 -23.78
N PRO A 1224 10.01 25.67 -23.83
CA PRO A 1224 8.60 25.91 -23.48
C PRO A 1224 8.41 26.57 -22.11
N GLU A 1225 7.28 27.23 -21.89
CA GLU A 1225 6.98 27.91 -20.63
C GLU A 1225 7.07 26.92 -19.45
N GLY A 1226 7.97 27.20 -18.50
CA GLY A 1226 8.22 26.34 -17.33
C GLY A 1226 9.44 25.40 -17.41
N VAL A 1227 10.23 25.41 -18.49
CA VAL A 1227 11.48 24.62 -18.61
C VAL A 1227 12.71 25.49 -18.89
N GLU A 1228 13.84 25.19 -18.25
CA GLU A 1228 15.11 25.92 -18.43
C GLU A 1228 16.10 25.13 -19.30
N ALA A 1229 16.65 25.78 -20.34
CA ALA A 1229 17.67 25.19 -21.19
C ALA A 1229 19.02 25.08 -20.46
N LYS A 1230 19.49 23.86 -20.19
CA LYS A 1230 20.83 23.60 -19.64
C LYS A 1230 21.84 23.32 -20.75
N LYS A 1231 23.03 23.94 -20.69
CA LYS A 1231 24.18 23.61 -21.55
C LYS A 1231 24.95 22.45 -20.92
N TRP A 1232 25.08 21.34 -21.64
CA TRP A 1232 25.93 20.20 -21.29
C TRP A 1232 27.26 20.27 -22.04
#